data_AF-A0A5K7S3X1-F1
#
_entry.id   AF-A0A5K7S3X1-F1
#
_cell.length_a   1.000
_cell.length_b   1.000
_cell.length_c   1.000
_cell.angle_alpha   90.00
_cell.angle_beta   90.00
_cell.angle_gamma   90.00
#
_symmetry.space_group_name_H-M   'P 1'
#
loop_
_entity.id
_entity.type
_entity.pdbx_description
1 polymer ?
#
loop_
_entity_poly.entity_id
_entity_poly.type
_entity_poly.pdbx_seq_one_letter_code
_entity_poly.pdbx_strand_id
1 'polypeptide(L)'
;MQKEKSNRLALRIAVLFLCLVPLTVVGQKSVVLLQIDGSKQFQKMDGFGVNINTAWWYNGEYGDTKLVQSAIDMLVDSLGATIFRAVIEEMDWEVVNDDNNPNNFNWAYYNKVFSNERFQGVWKTLRYLNQKGITNGLIISLMGVPPAAEPLAVPDKQKSWMGGTDYSINPVMEDEFVESIAALLYYARHTAKIKFSLVSPMNETEQVSSGKSIDHPDGFVEGPNIPDAVQFARIIKKLGKKLDAIGMSDIRFVSPDAAGDHLFALCLGEMVKDPYIMSKLDHWGVHDYGNNAGNYNKIVGNPVNPNKSFWVTEMAGIGNMLGQLGDNAHAYIFWDGFDCVYQHARRNGSGSTPPNDWVFWQPDDGKPMIEYIPSTKSWMPRKQFYEFAQVYKFIKPGATRISSMVSDSSVVVRSFLNPNGQLVIVGRNSGKRNITINGIITNLPAIDRLKLTYTTPDMNFYKSADIILNDDRIKTSLPPNCVFTLTGFGDCEEIGSSGAHPEPSNWYAGDMHVHRDCGGAVSEILPENKLKEMMEVNDLAVISVLADMGDAEVKPSEIDLPKVNGKDSPLSCSGRIIHYDAEWHWDPAGTTFEYKALGGHVVLLGLTEAHQIWDESPYKILEYGRKHNGIVGFCHTEYLNDQIQNYLNCCIPIEYPVEAALGMLDFFSEDVYGTQSHNNGNYSADATINAYYKLLNCGIRLGLCAGTDYPCNLSEPFGTLLTYSRVDGALTYRKWIEAIRDGRTVVSRNGHLEFIDMKVNGKYQPGDEIKMKNKGTVSVEVKWTSVKPLTGTLELVFNGKVVAKQEGTAQPETPVILKVNQVFAQSGWLCARRIDENGHQTHTAPVYVTVNNKPVRASSEDAQYFVKWIDNLIEKTSPGNDWNKYFTHDLNIVQGRYKKAKSIYLKIAEEARSQNN
;
A
#
# COMPACT_ATOMS: atom_id res chain seq x y z
N MET A 1 -45.34 -25.53 55.10
CA MET A 1 -46.67 -26.16 55.23
C MET A 1 -47.35 -26.15 53.89
N GLN A 2 -48.02 -27.26 53.58
CA GLN A 2 -48.79 -27.54 52.38
C GLN A 2 -50.00 -26.61 52.17
N LYS A 3 -50.41 -26.56 50.89
CA LYS A 3 -51.78 -26.65 50.32
C LYS A 3 -52.41 -25.39 49.68
N GLU A 4 -53.06 -25.69 48.54
CA GLU A 4 -54.04 -24.93 47.72
C GLU A 4 -53.44 -23.88 46.76
N LYS A 5 -53.27 -24.11 45.44
CA LYS A 5 -54.23 -24.50 44.38
C LYS A 5 -55.68 -24.13 44.69
N SER A 6 -56.19 -23.03 44.13
CA SER A 6 -57.18 -23.01 43.04
C SER A 6 -57.85 -21.62 42.90
N ASN A 7 -58.17 -21.28 41.65
CA ASN A 7 -59.15 -20.28 41.21
C ASN A 7 -58.71 -18.80 41.13
N ARG A 8 -58.18 -18.44 39.95
CA ARG A 8 -58.87 -17.49 39.04
C ARG A 8 -58.33 -17.64 37.62
N LEU A 9 -58.75 -18.74 37.00
CA LEU A 9 -58.89 -18.89 35.56
C LEU A 9 -60.28 -18.35 35.20
N ALA A 10 -60.37 -17.22 34.48
CA ALA A 10 -61.47 -16.84 33.57
C ALA A 10 -61.43 -15.33 33.29
N LEU A 11 -60.70 -14.90 32.25
CA LEU A 11 -61.29 -14.18 31.11
C LEU A 11 -60.23 -13.96 30.02
N ARG A 12 -60.65 -14.17 28.77
CA ARG A 12 -59.97 -13.94 27.47
C ARG A 12 -59.52 -15.22 26.75
N ILE A 13 -60.50 -16.03 26.38
CA ILE A 13 -60.51 -16.84 25.15
C ILE A 13 -61.33 -16.08 24.11
N ALA A 14 -60.77 -15.88 22.91
CA ALA A 14 -61.40 -15.63 21.59
C ALA A 14 -60.42 -14.78 20.74
N VAL A 15 -59.87 -15.13 19.57
CA VAL A 15 -59.99 -16.26 18.64
C VAL A 15 -58.64 -16.32 17.91
N LEU A 16 -57.96 -17.46 17.94
CA LEU A 16 -56.74 -17.72 17.15
C LEU A 16 -57.16 -18.63 15.99
N PHE A 17 -57.50 -18.03 14.84
CA PHE A 17 -57.57 -18.76 13.58
C PHE A 17 -56.12 -19.03 13.14
N LEU A 18 -55.59 -20.20 13.51
CA LEU A 18 -54.42 -20.77 12.85
C LEU A 18 -54.79 -21.09 11.41
N CYS A 19 -54.39 -20.24 10.46
CA CYS A 19 -54.04 -20.73 9.14
C CYS A 19 -52.74 -21.54 9.29
N LEU A 20 -52.88 -22.85 9.47
CA LEU A 20 -51.80 -23.82 9.23
C LEU A 20 -51.48 -23.79 7.74
N VAL A 21 -50.64 -22.84 7.32
CA VAL A 21 -49.82 -23.03 6.13
C VAL A 21 -48.74 -24.01 6.56
N PRO A 22 -48.60 -25.20 5.94
CA PRO A 22 -47.46 -26.04 6.20
C PRO A 22 -46.24 -25.27 5.71
N LEU A 23 -45.43 -24.74 6.64
CA LEU A 23 -44.04 -24.44 6.36
C LEU A 23 -43.39 -25.78 6.01
N THR A 24 -43.40 -26.11 4.73
CA THR A 24 -42.54 -27.14 4.18
C THR A 24 -41.11 -26.72 4.55
N VAL A 25 -40.51 -27.40 5.51
CA VAL A 25 -39.07 -27.32 5.75
C VAL A 25 -38.45 -27.95 4.52
N VAL A 26 -38.21 -27.14 3.49
CA VAL A 26 -37.49 -27.56 2.29
C VAL A 26 -36.08 -27.89 2.75
N GLY A 27 -35.71 -29.17 2.74
CA GLY A 27 -34.36 -29.60 3.08
C GLY A 27 -33.34 -28.98 2.13
N GLN A 28 -32.15 -28.64 2.65
CA GLN A 28 -31.07 -28.04 1.87
C GLN A 28 -30.82 -28.83 0.58
N LYS A 29 -30.87 -28.13 -0.57
CA LYS A 29 -30.65 -28.73 -1.88
C LYS A 29 -29.19 -29.19 -2.00
N SER A 30 -28.96 -30.31 -2.69
CA SER A 30 -27.60 -30.77 -3.01
C SER A 30 -26.92 -29.89 -4.07
N VAL A 31 -27.72 -29.19 -4.89
CA VAL A 31 -27.27 -28.23 -5.90
C VAL A 31 -27.92 -26.89 -5.63
N VAL A 32 -27.12 -25.84 -5.52
CA VAL A 32 -27.54 -24.46 -5.31
C VAL A 32 -27.18 -23.65 -6.54
N LEU A 33 -28.16 -22.99 -7.14
CA LEU A 33 -27.97 -22.11 -8.29
C LEU A 33 -27.50 -20.74 -7.81
N LEU A 34 -26.50 -20.19 -8.49
CA LEU A 34 -25.96 -18.84 -8.27
C LEU A 34 -26.03 -18.04 -9.58
N GLN A 35 -26.49 -16.80 -9.53
CA GLN A 35 -26.47 -15.88 -10.67
C GLN A 35 -25.78 -14.60 -10.26
N ILE A 36 -24.80 -14.15 -11.04
CA ILE A 36 -24.07 -12.90 -10.84
C ILE A 36 -24.27 -12.03 -12.07
N ASP A 37 -24.63 -10.76 -11.84
CA ASP A 37 -24.91 -9.78 -12.90
C ASP A 37 -24.16 -8.48 -12.61
N GLY A 38 -23.07 -8.26 -13.34
CA GLY A 38 -22.20 -7.09 -13.19
C GLY A 38 -22.83 -5.75 -13.61
N SER A 39 -23.94 -5.79 -14.36
CA SER A 39 -24.66 -4.57 -14.77
C SER A 39 -25.46 -3.93 -13.63
N LYS A 40 -25.76 -4.70 -12.57
CA LYS A 40 -26.53 -4.24 -11.41
C LYS A 40 -25.60 -3.98 -10.24
N GLN A 41 -25.28 -2.71 -10.04
CA GLN A 41 -24.36 -2.22 -9.01
C GLN A 41 -25.13 -1.64 -7.82
N PHE A 42 -24.54 -1.72 -6.63
CA PHE A 42 -25.07 -1.20 -5.37
C PHE A 42 -24.04 -0.26 -4.72
N GLN A 43 -23.84 -0.34 -3.41
CA GLN A 43 -22.88 0.51 -2.71
C GLN A 43 -21.43 0.25 -3.11
N LYS A 44 -20.59 1.27 -2.93
CA LYS A 44 -19.14 1.14 -2.89
C LYS A 44 -18.69 0.88 -1.46
N MET A 45 -17.68 0.03 -1.31
CA MET A 45 -17.12 -0.33 -0.02
C MET A 45 -16.02 0.66 0.37
N ASP A 46 -16.14 1.28 1.53
CA ASP A 46 -15.11 2.16 2.09
C ASP A 46 -14.04 1.35 2.81
N GLY A 47 -14.41 0.20 3.38
CA GLY A 47 -13.47 -0.75 3.95
C GLY A 47 -14.08 -1.67 4.99
N PHE A 48 -13.21 -2.33 5.73
CA PHE A 48 -13.55 -3.25 6.80
C PHE A 48 -12.61 -3.03 7.97
N GLY A 49 -13.10 -3.21 9.18
CA GLY A 49 -12.35 -2.80 10.36
C GLY A 49 -12.65 -3.55 11.63
N VAL A 50 -12.00 -3.13 12.69
CA VAL A 50 -12.24 -3.61 14.05
C VAL A 50 -12.25 -2.43 15.02
N ASN A 51 -13.02 -2.55 16.10
CA ASN A 51 -12.74 -1.74 17.28
C ASN A 51 -11.51 -2.29 17.99
N ILE A 52 -10.81 -1.43 18.72
CA ILE A 52 -9.79 -1.83 19.67
C ILE A 52 -9.84 -0.91 20.89
N ASN A 53 -9.55 -1.44 22.08
CA ASN A 53 -9.18 -0.60 23.20
C ASN A 53 -7.74 -0.09 23.03
N THR A 54 -7.55 1.22 23.07
CA THR A 54 -6.24 1.83 22.83
C THR A 54 -5.29 1.75 24.03
N ALA A 55 -5.81 1.52 25.23
CA ALA A 55 -5.05 1.38 26.46
C ALA A 55 -5.02 -0.08 26.91
N TRP A 56 -3.84 -0.69 26.93
CA TRP A 56 -3.68 -2.06 27.43
C TRP A 56 -3.78 -2.09 28.96
N TRP A 57 -4.89 -2.61 29.49
CA TRP A 57 -5.10 -2.80 30.92
C TRP A 57 -5.13 -4.29 31.28
N TYR A 58 -4.38 -4.69 32.29
CA TYR A 58 -4.34 -6.08 32.75
C TYR A 58 -3.97 -6.16 34.24
N ASN A 59 -4.71 -6.99 35.01
CA ASN A 59 -4.44 -7.26 36.43
C ASN A 59 -4.36 -6.02 37.34
N GLY A 60 -5.16 -5.00 37.09
CA GLY A 60 -5.23 -3.81 37.96
C GLY A 60 -4.49 -2.58 37.43
N GLU A 61 -3.64 -2.75 36.41
CA GLU A 61 -2.73 -1.69 35.95
C GLU A 61 -2.71 -1.57 34.42
N TYR A 62 -2.35 -0.38 33.92
CA TYR A 62 -2.07 -0.17 32.50
C TYR A 62 -0.65 -0.64 32.18
N GLY A 63 -0.49 -1.51 31.20
CA GLY A 63 0.81 -2.11 30.83
C GLY A 63 1.44 -1.51 29.58
N ASP A 64 2.60 -2.03 29.19
CA ASP A 64 3.29 -1.61 27.96
C ASP A 64 2.50 -2.01 26.70
N THR A 65 2.05 -1.02 25.93
CA THR A 65 1.27 -1.22 24.70
C THR A 65 2.08 -1.83 23.55
N LYS A 66 3.39 -2.01 23.69
CA LYS A 66 4.13 -2.91 22.79
C LYS A 66 3.54 -4.31 22.74
N LEU A 67 2.92 -4.78 23.84
CA LEU A 67 2.34 -6.11 23.90
C LEU A 67 1.21 -6.30 22.88
N VAL A 68 0.40 -5.27 22.61
CA VAL A 68 -0.72 -5.36 21.66
C VAL A 68 -0.30 -5.20 20.19
N GLN A 69 0.95 -4.79 19.91
CA GLN A 69 1.42 -4.53 18.55
C GLN A 69 1.33 -5.77 17.65
N SER A 70 1.67 -6.96 18.17
CA SER A 70 1.53 -8.19 17.38
C SER A 70 0.08 -8.57 17.07
N ALA A 71 -0.87 -8.20 17.94
CA ALA A 71 -2.30 -8.37 17.65
C ALA A 71 -2.72 -7.41 16.54
N ILE A 72 -2.27 -6.15 16.62
CA ILE A 72 -2.50 -5.14 15.57
C ILE A 72 -1.90 -5.58 14.23
N ASP A 73 -0.69 -6.14 14.22
CA ASP A 73 -0.07 -6.68 13.00
C ASP A 73 -0.92 -7.80 12.39
N MET A 74 -1.48 -8.70 13.22
CA MET A 74 -2.41 -9.71 12.72
C MET A 74 -3.68 -9.09 12.14
N LEU A 75 -4.24 -8.05 12.76
CA LEU A 75 -5.44 -7.36 12.25
C LEU A 75 -5.18 -6.61 10.93
N VAL A 76 -4.05 -5.92 10.80
CA VAL A 76 -3.70 -5.19 9.57
C VAL A 76 -3.25 -6.15 8.47
N ASP A 77 -2.19 -6.93 8.73
CA ASP A 77 -1.47 -7.67 7.69
C ASP A 77 -2.16 -9.01 7.38
N SER A 78 -2.72 -9.65 8.41
CA SER A 78 -3.24 -11.02 8.31
C SER A 78 -4.76 -11.13 8.27
N LEU A 79 -5.52 -10.14 8.73
CA LEU A 79 -6.97 -10.08 8.54
C LEU A 79 -7.32 -9.18 7.34
N GLY A 80 -6.56 -8.09 7.14
CA GLY A 80 -6.81 -7.11 6.09
C GLY A 80 -7.68 -5.93 6.55
N ALA A 81 -7.72 -5.64 7.86
CA ALA A 81 -8.43 -4.47 8.37
C ALA A 81 -7.81 -3.17 7.84
N THR A 82 -8.67 -2.29 7.35
CA THR A 82 -8.32 -0.97 6.79
C THR A 82 -8.91 0.17 7.60
N ILE A 83 -9.90 -0.13 8.44
CA ILE A 83 -10.56 0.81 9.35
C ILE A 83 -10.32 0.35 10.80
N PHE A 84 -9.97 1.27 11.68
CA PHE A 84 -9.82 1.02 13.11
C PHE A 84 -10.62 2.07 13.87
N ARG A 85 -11.65 1.61 14.58
CA ARG A 85 -12.36 2.43 15.57
C ARG A 85 -11.62 2.29 16.89
N ALA A 86 -10.69 3.20 17.11
CA ALA A 86 -9.76 3.16 18.23
C ALA A 86 -10.41 3.83 19.44
N VAL A 87 -10.85 3.00 20.38
CA VAL A 87 -11.63 3.41 21.55
C VAL A 87 -10.70 3.99 22.61
N ILE A 88 -11.04 5.18 23.12
CA ILE A 88 -10.47 5.78 24.32
C ILE A 88 -11.57 5.79 25.40
N GLU A 89 -11.37 5.01 26.45
CA GLU A 89 -12.34 4.84 27.54
C GLU A 89 -11.66 4.68 28.90
N GLU A 90 -12.28 5.11 30.01
CA GLU A 90 -13.54 5.87 30.10
C GLU A 90 -13.37 7.36 29.73
N MET A 91 -14.48 8.09 29.59
CA MET A 91 -14.47 9.55 29.38
C MET A 91 -14.26 10.34 30.69
N ASP A 92 -13.41 9.83 31.58
CA ASP A 92 -13.23 10.24 32.98
C ASP A 92 -11.96 11.07 33.23
N TRP A 93 -11.25 11.47 32.18
CA TRP A 93 -9.92 12.10 32.28
C TRP A 93 -9.94 13.48 32.98
N GLU A 94 -11.10 14.14 32.99
CA GLU A 94 -11.32 15.41 33.68
C GLU A 94 -12.08 15.22 35.00
N VAL A 95 -11.44 14.56 35.97
CA VAL A 95 -12.02 14.21 37.28
C VAL A 95 -12.68 15.40 38.00
N VAL A 96 -12.12 16.60 37.86
CA VAL A 96 -12.71 17.85 38.35
C VAL A 96 -12.65 18.85 37.21
N ASN A 97 -13.71 19.64 37.04
CA ASN A 97 -13.74 20.75 36.07
C ASN A 97 -12.47 21.61 36.22
N ASP A 98 -11.76 21.79 35.12
CA ASP A 98 -10.39 22.29 35.09
C ASP A 98 -10.27 23.77 35.52
N ASP A 99 -11.22 24.64 35.13
CA ASP A 99 -11.28 26.06 35.51
C ASP A 99 -12.66 26.79 35.45
N ASN A 100 -13.74 26.09 35.11
CA ASN A 100 -15.12 26.57 34.86
C ASN A 100 -15.24 27.61 33.72
N ASN A 101 -14.31 27.58 32.77
CA ASN A 101 -14.36 28.39 31.57
C ASN A 101 -14.22 27.50 30.33
N PRO A 102 -15.34 27.20 29.63
CA PRO A 102 -15.32 26.26 28.51
C PRO A 102 -14.56 26.79 27.29
N ASN A 103 -14.03 28.00 27.31
CA ASN A 103 -13.25 28.60 26.23
C ASN A 103 -11.75 28.67 26.52
N ASN A 104 -11.29 28.11 27.63
CA ASN A 104 -9.88 28.08 27.99
C ASN A 104 -9.47 26.65 28.35
N PHE A 105 -8.53 26.07 27.60
CA PHE A 105 -7.92 24.80 28.00
C PHE A 105 -6.92 25.04 29.13
N ASN A 106 -7.15 24.51 30.33
CA ASN A 106 -6.13 24.49 31.38
C ASN A 106 -5.03 23.47 31.04
N TRP A 107 -4.09 23.84 30.16
CA TRP A 107 -3.03 22.94 29.72
C TRP A 107 -2.14 22.43 30.85
N ALA A 108 -2.04 23.13 31.98
CA ALA A 108 -1.31 22.60 33.15
C ALA A 108 -2.01 21.35 33.72
N TYR A 109 -3.35 21.37 33.76
CA TYR A 109 -4.17 20.22 34.11
C TYR A 109 -4.10 19.13 33.03
N TYR A 110 -4.47 19.45 31.79
CA TYR A 110 -4.54 18.47 30.70
C TYR A 110 -3.20 17.84 30.34
N ASN A 111 -2.08 18.58 30.39
CA ASN A 111 -0.77 17.98 30.16
C ASN A 111 -0.44 16.93 31.23
N LYS A 112 -0.83 17.13 32.49
CA LYS A 112 -0.65 16.13 33.54
C LYS A 112 -1.51 14.88 33.29
N VAL A 113 -2.74 15.08 32.84
CA VAL A 113 -3.68 13.99 32.51
C VAL A 113 -3.18 13.20 31.30
N PHE A 114 -2.99 13.86 30.16
CA PHE A 114 -2.62 13.22 28.89
C PHE A 114 -1.16 12.75 28.81
N SER A 115 -0.37 12.98 29.87
CA SER A 115 0.96 12.40 30.04
C SER A 115 1.02 11.22 31.01
N ASN A 116 -0.09 10.84 31.65
CA ASN A 116 -0.15 9.69 32.55
C ASN A 116 0.06 8.35 31.81
N GLU A 117 0.20 7.26 32.56
CA GLU A 117 0.50 5.94 32.01
C GLU A 117 -0.55 5.44 31.00
N ARG A 118 -1.84 5.62 31.32
CA ARG A 118 -2.96 5.28 30.44
C ARG A 118 -2.82 5.96 29.09
N PHE A 119 -2.72 7.29 29.06
CA PHE A 119 -2.69 8.06 27.82
C PHE A 119 -1.37 7.87 27.06
N GLN A 120 -0.24 7.67 27.74
CA GLN A 120 1.00 7.27 27.06
C GLN A 120 0.83 5.93 26.32
N GLY A 121 0.09 4.98 26.91
CA GLY A 121 -0.34 3.75 26.24
C GLY A 121 -1.16 4.06 24.98
N VAL A 122 -2.25 4.83 25.12
CA VAL A 122 -3.12 5.27 24.02
C VAL A 122 -2.31 5.87 22.87
N TRP A 123 -1.45 6.86 23.15
CA TRP A 123 -0.66 7.55 22.12
C TRP A 123 0.35 6.63 21.43
N LYS A 124 0.90 5.63 22.12
CA LYS A 124 1.78 4.63 21.51
C LYS A 124 1.00 3.71 20.58
N THR A 125 -0.17 3.24 20.98
CA THR A 125 -1.05 2.39 20.17
C THR A 125 -1.49 3.13 18.90
N LEU A 126 -1.97 4.37 19.04
CA LEU A 126 -2.44 5.18 17.90
C LEU A 126 -1.30 5.53 16.92
N ARG A 127 -0.10 5.88 17.42
CA ARG A 127 1.07 6.09 16.55
C ARG A 127 1.46 4.82 15.82
N TYR A 128 1.35 3.67 16.46
CA TYR A 128 1.65 2.39 15.82
C TYR A 128 0.68 2.11 14.66
N LEU A 129 -0.62 2.38 14.83
CA LEU A 129 -1.59 2.31 13.74
C LEU A 129 -1.23 3.26 12.58
N ASN A 130 -0.85 4.51 12.87
CA ASN A 130 -0.38 5.44 11.82
C ASN A 130 0.87 4.92 11.10
N GLN A 131 1.84 4.32 11.82
CA GLN A 131 3.04 3.71 11.22
C GLN A 131 2.69 2.51 10.32
N LYS A 132 1.63 1.76 10.66
CA LYS A 132 1.07 0.69 9.81
C LYS A 132 0.26 1.21 8.62
N GLY A 133 0.17 2.53 8.44
CA GLY A 133 -0.55 3.18 7.34
C GLY A 133 -2.04 3.42 7.62
N ILE A 134 -2.52 3.17 8.85
CA ILE A 134 -3.90 3.45 9.24
C ILE A 134 -3.97 4.93 9.67
N THR A 135 -4.32 5.79 8.72
CA THR A 135 -4.54 7.23 8.95
C THR A 135 -5.97 7.64 8.56
N ASN A 136 -6.35 7.44 7.30
CA ASN A 136 -7.69 7.79 6.81
C ASN A 136 -8.78 6.87 7.39
N GLY A 137 -8.43 5.62 7.68
CA GLY A 137 -9.31 4.67 8.35
C GLY A 137 -9.25 4.70 9.87
N LEU A 138 -8.53 5.65 10.49
CA LEU A 138 -8.46 5.77 11.95
C LEU A 138 -9.61 6.65 12.46
N ILE A 139 -10.56 6.04 13.17
CA ILE A 139 -11.62 6.74 13.90
C ILE A 139 -11.21 6.81 15.37
N ILE A 140 -11.08 8.01 15.93
CA ILE A 140 -10.98 8.17 17.38
C ILE A 140 -12.38 8.08 17.96
N SER A 141 -12.66 7.04 18.75
CA SER A 141 -13.96 6.83 19.37
C SER A 141 -13.88 6.99 20.88
N LEU A 142 -14.89 7.62 21.46
CA LEU A 142 -14.97 7.88 22.90
C LEU A 142 -16.11 7.06 23.51
N MET A 143 -15.78 6.26 24.53
CA MET A 143 -16.70 5.33 25.19
C MET A 143 -16.61 5.45 26.71
N GLY A 144 -17.65 5.00 27.39
CA GLY A 144 -17.76 5.04 28.85
C GLY A 144 -18.27 6.38 29.40
N VAL A 145 -18.34 6.48 30.73
CA VAL A 145 -18.97 7.62 31.39
C VAL A 145 -18.12 8.89 31.35
N PRO A 146 -18.75 10.08 31.36
CA PRO A 146 -18.09 11.33 31.75
C PRO A 146 -17.55 11.22 33.19
N PRO A 147 -16.72 12.18 33.66
CA PRO A 147 -16.09 12.12 34.98
C PRO A 147 -17.06 11.69 36.08
N ALA A 148 -16.72 10.60 36.76
CA ALA A 148 -17.54 9.95 37.78
C ALA A 148 -16.63 9.28 38.82
N ALA A 149 -17.22 8.56 39.78
CA ALA A 149 -16.43 7.72 40.67
C ALA A 149 -15.79 6.55 39.89
N GLU A 150 -14.60 6.12 40.34
CA GLU A 150 -13.85 4.95 39.83
C GLU A 150 -14.77 3.73 39.60
N PRO A 151 -14.47 2.86 38.61
CA PRO A 151 -15.25 1.64 38.39
C PRO A 151 -15.43 0.84 39.67
N LEU A 152 -16.66 0.36 39.93
CA LEU A 152 -17.11 -0.35 41.13
C LEU A 152 -17.22 0.50 42.41
N ALA A 153 -16.87 1.79 42.40
CA ALA A 153 -17.14 2.68 43.52
C ALA A 153 -18.63 3.05 43.60
N VAL A 154 -19.10 3.39 44.81
CA VAL A 154 -20.45 3.90 45.01
C VAL A 154 -20.63 5.20 44.22
N PRO A 155 -21.75 5.40 43.50
CA PRO A 155 -22.00 6.64 42.78
C PRO A 155 -21.83 7.87 43.67
N ASP A 156 -21.02 8.82 43.22
CA ASP A 156 -20.67 10.02 43.98
C ASP A 156 -20.96 11.29 43.16
N LYS A 157 -21.95 12.06 43.63
CA LYS A 157 -22.37 13.31 42.98
C LYS A 157 -21.25 14.37 42.97
N GLN A 158 -20.31 14.34 43.93
CA GLN A 158 -19.21 15.31 43.95
C GLN A 158 -18.18 15.07 42.84
N LYS A 159 -18.12 13.83 42.32
CA LYS A 159 -17.24 13.45 41.21
C LYS A 159 -17.90 13.54 39.84
N SER A 160 -19.25 13.61 39.79
CA SER A 160 -20.04 13.80 38.57
C SER A 160 -20.40 15.27 38.38
N TRP A 161 -19.41 16.10 38.04
CA TRP A 161 -19.63 17.54 37.89
C TRP A 161 -20.38 17.91 36.59
N MET A 162 -20.42 17.01 35.60
CA MET A 162 -21.14 17.23 34.33
C MET A 162 -22.67 16.99 34.44
N GLY A 163 -23.14 16.31 35.49
CA GLY A 163 -24.58 16.15 35.74
C GLY A 163 -24.95 15.19 36.89
N GLY A 164 -25.78 14.19 36.62
CA GLY A 164 -26.31 13.28 37.65
C GLY A 164 -25.39 12.11 37.97
N THR A 165 -25.76 11.31 38.98
CA THR A 165 -25.12 10.00 39.25
C THR A 165 -25.52 8.92 38.24
N ASP A 166 -26.49 9.22 37.37
CA ASP A 166 -26.89 8.43 36.21
C ASP A 166 -26.13 8.83 34.94
N TYR A 167 -25.04 9.58 35.08
CA TYR A 167 -24.13 9.97 34.00
C TYR A 167 -24.77 10.84 32.91
N SER A 168 -25.88 11.50 33.24
CA SER A 168 -26.53 12.49 32.39
C SER A 168 -25.69 13.77 32.29
N ILE A 169 -25.75 14.45 31.14
CA ILE A 169 -25.09 15.75 30.95
C ILE A 169 -26.11 16.86 31.17
N ASN A 170 -25.91 17.70 32.19
CA ASN A 170 -26.76 18.86 32.43
C ASN A 170 -26.55 19.89 31.30
N PRO A 171 -27.62 20.47 30.70
CA PRO A 171 -27.50 21.47 29.64
C PRO A 171 -26.52 22.62 29.92
N VAL A 172 -26.38 23.04 31.19
CA VAL A 172 -25.45 24.12 31.56
C VAL A 172 -23.97 23.70 31.53
N MET A 173 -23.68 22.41 31.53
CA MET A 173 -22.32 21.84 31.51
C MET A 173 -21.91 21.31 30.14
N GLU A 174 -22.78 21.39 29.13
CA GLU A 174 -22.49 20.90 27.77
C GLU A 174 -21.27 21.55 27.12
N ASP A 175 -21.05 22.85 27.37
CA ASP A 175 -19.92 23.57 26.78
C ASP A 175 -18.57 23.12 27.38
N GLU A 176 -18.56 22.77 28.67
CA GLU A 176 -17.41 22.20 29.38
C GLU A 176 -17.14 20.77 28.93
N PHE A 177 -18.18 19.95 28.80
CA PHE A 177 -18.04 18.59 28.26
C PHE A 177 -17.41 18.59 26.85
N VAL A 178 -17.84 19.53 26.01
CA VAL A 178 -17.28 19.71 24.67
C VAL A 178 -15.83 20.21 24.70
N GLU A 179 -15.50 21.10 25.62
CA GLU A 179 -14.14 21.61 25.84
C GLU A 179 -13.20 20.47 26.21
N SER A 180 -13.59 19.60 27.14
CA SER A 180 -12.87 18.39 27.53
C SER A 180 -12.53 17.45 26.38
N ILE A 181 -13.51 17.15 25.52
CA ILE A 181 -13.31 16.33 24.32
C ILE A 181 -12.37 17.03 23.34
N ALA A 182 -12.57 18.33 23.12
CA ALA A 182 -11.75 19.11 22.20
C ALA A 182 -10.29 19.20 22.67
N ALA A 183 -10.04 19.33 23.98
CA ALA A 183 -8.71 19.32 24.56
C ALA A 183 -7.98 17.99 24.29
N LEU A 184 -8.66 16.86 24.47
CA LEU A 184 -8.13 15.53 24.16
C LEU A 184 -7.75 15.38 22.69
N LEU A 185 -8.67 15.73 21.78
CA LEU A 185 -8.44 15.61 20.33
C LEU A 185 -7.32 16.56 19.88
N TYR A 186 -7.28 17.78 20.42
CA TYR A 186 -6.24 18.75 20.13
C TYR A 186 -4.87 18.24 20.59
N TYR A 187 -4.79 17.73 21.81
CA TYR A 187 -3.57 17.13 22.35
C TYR A 187 -3.12 15.94 21.51
N ALA A 188 -4.03 15.03 21.14
CA ALA A 188 -3.75 13.88 20.30
C ALA A 188 -3.05 14.30 18.99
N ARG A 189 -3.58 15.32 18.31
CA ARG A 189 -3.02 15.80 17.05
C ARG A 189 -1.72 16.59 17.20
N HIS A 190 -1.74 17.60 18.06
CA HIS A 190 -0.68 18.61 18.09
C HIS A 190 0.48 18.25 19.00
N THR A 191 0.21 17.50 20.08
CA THR A 191 1.22 17.10 21.06
C THR A 191 1.64 15.65 20.86
N ALA A 192 0.68 14.72 20.83
CA ALA A 192 0.97 13.29 20.65
C ALA A 192 1.28 12.90 19.19
N LYS A 193 1.02 13.81 18.24
CA LYS A 193 1.29 13.66 16.79
C LYS A 193 0.54 12.50 16.13
N ILE A 194 -0.71 12.26 16.55
CA ILE A 194 -1.59 11.29 15.91
C ILE A 194 -2.21 11.92 14.65
N LYS A 195 -2.16 11.20 13.53
CA LYS A 195 -2.82 11.56 12.28
C LYS A 195 -4.20 10.89 12.22
N PHE A 196 -5.25 11.69 12.22
CA PHE A 196 -6.65 11.23 12.12
C PHE A 196 -7.54 12.39 11.65
N SER A 197 -8.59 12.06 10.91
CA SER A 197 -9.62 12.99 10.45
C SER A 197 -11.04 12.59 10.88
N LEU A 198 -11.22 11.38 11.40
CA LEU A 198 -12.53 10.85 11.80
C LEU A 198 -12.64 10.73 13.32
N VAL A 199 -13.79 11.14 13.84
CA VAL A 199 -14.14 11.03 15.27
C VAL A 199 -15.53 10.44 15.41
N SER A 200 -15.67 9.48 16.32
CA SER A 200 -16.93 8.98 16.86
C SER A 200 -17.08 9.60 18.25
N PRO A 201 -17.86 10.70 18.40
CA PRO A 201 -17.74 11.55 19.59
C PRO A 201 -18.25 10.91 20.88
N MET A 202 -19.24 10.02 20.78
CA MET A 202 -19.92 9.35 21.88
C MET A 202 -20.44 8.01 21.37
N ASN A 203 -20.65 7.07 22.28
CA ASN A 203 -21.10 5.71 21.99
C ASN A 203 -22.37 5.39 22.77
N GLU A 204 -23.39 4.84 22.09
CA GLU A 204 -24.57 4.23 22.70
C GLU A 204 -25.19 5.02 23.88
N THR A 205 -25.48 6.30 23.63
CA THR A 205 -25.87 7.25 24.68
C THR A 205 -27.25 6.97 25.30
N GLU A 206 -28.02 6.02 24.76
CA GLU A 206 -29.28 5.54 25.31
C GLU A 206 -29.16 4.43 26.35
N GLN A 207 -28.05 3.69 26.38
CA GLN A 207 -27.99 2.37 27.07
C GLN A 207 -28.25 2.44 28.56
N VAL A 208 -27.80 3.52 29.22
CA VAL A 208 -28.06 3.73 30.64
C VAL A 208 -29.56 3.85 30.90
N SER A 209 -30.31 4.46 29.98
CA SER A 209 -31.76 4.64 30.12
C SER A 209 -32.54 3.42 29.66
N SER A 210 -32.20 2.82 28.52
CA SER A 210 -32.89 1.64 27.96
C SER A 210 -32.57 0.34 28.69
N GLY A 211 -31.40 0.25 29.31
CA GLY A 211 -30.92 -0.93 30.04
C GLY A 211 -31.50 -1.12 31.43
N LYS A 212 -32.28 -0.16 31.96
CA LYS A 212 -32.82 -0.24 33.31
C LYS A 212 -33.80 -1.40 33.46
N SER A 213 -33.52 -2.26 34.43
CA SER A 213 -34.34 -3.42 34.76
C SER A 213 -34.35 -3.66 36.27
N ILE A 214 -35.09 -4.68 36.73
CA ILE A 214 -35.11 -5.04 38.15
C ILE A 214 -33.73 -5.51 38.65
N ASP A 215 -32.95 -6.14 37.76
CA ASP A 215 -31.62 -6.67 38.06
C ASP A 215 -30.51 -5.63 37.83
N HIS A 216 -30.80 -4.59 37.01
CA HIS A 216 -29.91 -3.47 36.71
C HIS A 216 -30.65 -2.14 36.87
N PRO A 217 -30.92 -1.69 38.11
CA PRO A 217 -31.71 -0.48 38.36
C PRO A 217 -31.04 0.82 37.86
N ASP A 218 -29.72 0.82 37.76
CA ASP A 218 -28.91 1.95 37.29
C ASP A 218 -28.66 1.92 35.77
N GLY A 219 -29.06 0.86 35.07
CA GLY A 219 -28.84 0.65 33.64
C GLY A 219 -27.44 0.14 33.29
N PHE A 220 -27.15 0.01 31.99
CA PHE A 220 -25.84 -0.39 31.47
C PHE A 220 -25.10 0.81 30.91
N VAL A 221 -23.82 0.92 31.22
CA VAL A 221 -22.97 2.01 30.77
C VAL A 221 -22.20 1.59 29.53
N GLU A 222 -22.40 2.32 28.45
CA GLU A 222 -21.60 2.23 27.20
C GLU A 222 -21.04 3.60 26.77
N GLY A 223 -21.66 4.68 27.26
CA GLY A 223 -21.27 6.07 27.04
C GLY A 223 -22.02 7.04 27.97
N PRO A 224 -21.91 8.37 27.75
CA PRO A 224 -22.70 9.35 28.50
C PRO A 224 -24.20 9.14 28.29
N ASN A 225 -25.02 9.30 29.32
CA ASN A 225 -26.46 9.11 29.24
C ASN A 225 -27.14 10.34 28.59
N ILE A 226 -27.39 10.26 27.29
CA ILE A 226 -28.03 11.30 26.46
C ILE A 226 -29.08 10.63 25.56
N PRO A 227 -30.24 10.23 26.11
CA PRO A 227 -31.31 9.60 25.34
C PRO A 227 -32.14 10.60 24.52
N ASP A 228 -31.96 11.91 24.75
CA ASP A 228 -32.63 12.98 24.01
C ASP A 228 -31.84 13.38 22.77
N ALA A 229 -32.39 13.07 21.60
CA ALA A 229 -31.82 13.42 20.29
C ALA A 229 -31.59 14.92 20.08
N VAL A 230 -32.41 15.79 20.69
CA VAL A 230 -32.26 17.25 20.57
C VAL A 230 -31.01 17.71 21.33
N GLN A 231 -30.80 17.18 22.53
CA GLN A 231 -29.57 17.40 23.29
C GLN A 231 -28.35 16.83 22.56
N PHE A 232 -28.44 15.60 22.04
CA PHE A 232 -27.36 14.97 21.27
C PHE A 232 -26.91 15.85 20.10
N ALA A 233 -27.85 16.25 19.23
CA ALA A 233 -27.56 17.10 18.08
C ALA A 233 -26.96 18.46 18.48
N ARG A 234 -27.42 19.04 19.59
CA ARG A 234 -26.88 20.29 20.14
C ARG A 234 -25.42 20.14 20.60
N ILE A 235 -25.07 19.04 21.27
CA ILE A 235 -23.69 18.75 21.71
C ILE A 235 -22.79 18.52 20.50
N ILE A 236 -23.21 17.73 19.50
CA ILE A 236 -22.44 17.52 18.26
C ILE A 236 -22.15 18.85 17.55
N LYS A 237 -23.15 19.74 17.46
CA LYS A 237 -22.97 21.07 16.90
C LYS A 237 -21.94 21.91 17.67
N LYS A 238 -22.03 21.91 19.00
CA LYS A 238 -21.10 22.61 19.89
C LYS A 238 -19.67 22.08 19.70
N LEU A 239 -19.49 20.76 19.68
CA LEU A 239 -18.19 20.13 19.45
C LEU A 239 -17.59 20.52 18.10
N GLY A 240 -18.35 20.38 17.01
CA GLY A 240 -17.88 20.81 15.69
C GLY A 240 -17.40 22.26 15.69
N LYS A 241 -18.17 23.18 16.31
CA LYS A 241 -17.82 24.61 16.36
C LYS A 241 -16.56 24.87 17.20
N LYS A 242 -16.39 24.14 18.31
CA LYS A 242 -15.19 24.22 19.13
C LYS A 242 -13.96 23.79 18.34
N LEU A 243 -14.04 22.64 17.65
CA LEU A 243 -12.95 22.13 16.81
C LEU A 243 -12.58 23.11 15.69
N ASP A 244 -13.56 23.75 15.05
CA ASP A 244 -13.31 24.81 14.06
C ASP A 244 -12.56 26.00 14.67
N ALA A 245 -12.99 26.47 15.84
CA ALA A 245 -12.39 27.62 16.51
C ALA A 245 -10.93 27.39 16.91
N ILE A 246 -10.53 26.13 17.13
CA ILE A 246 -9.15 25.75 17.51
C ILE A 246 -8.31 25.24 16.34
N GLY A 247 -8.77 25.42 15.09
CA GLY A 247 -8.02 25.07 13.88
C GLY A 247 -8.05 23.59 13.49
N MET A 248 -9.03 22.83 13.98
CA MET A 248 -9.24 21.40 13.67
C MET A 248 -10.44 21.18 12.74
N SER A 249 -10.61 22.08 11.77
CA SER A 249 -11.80 22.12 10.92
C SER A 249 -11.91 20.98 9.91
N ASP A 250 -10.83 20.23 9.71
CA ASP A 250 -10.74 19.02 8.91
C ASP A 250 -11.46 17.82 9.54
N ILE A 251 -11.73 17.83 10.86
CA ILE A 251 -12.43 16.73 11.53
C ILE A 251 -13.84 16.52 10.98
N ARG A 252 -14.15 15.25 10.74
CA ARG A 252 -15.50 14.79 10.41
C ARG A 252 -15.97 13.73 11.41
N PHE A 253 -17.28 13.63 11.55
CA PHE A 253 -17.93 12.74 12.50
C PHE A 253 -18.48 11.49 11.81
N VAL A 254 -18.29 10.35 12.48
CA VAL A 254 -19.09 9.14 12.29
C VAL A 254 -20.01 9.06 13.50
N SER A 255 -21.31 9.23 13.29
CA SER A 255 -22.28 9.55 14.36
C SER A 255 -23.68 9.10 13.93
N PRO A 256 -24.62 8.76 14.84
CA PRO A 256 -24.54 8.87 16.30
C PRO A 256 -23.88 7.70 17.03
N ASP A 257 -23.56 6.59 16.36
CA ASP A 257 -23.14 5.34 17.03
C ASP A 257 -24.14 4.92 18.13
N ALA A 258 -25.43 5.00 17.78
CA ALA A 258 -26.53 4.55 18.62
C ALA A 258 -26.57 3.02 18.66
N ALA A 259 -26.97 2.47 19.80
CA ALA A 259 -27.07 1.04 20.03
C ALA A 259 -28.13 0.36 19.15
N GLY A 260 -29.13 1.12 18.72
CA GLY A 260 -30.21 0.61 17.87
C GLY A 260 -30.91 1.66 17.02
N ASP A 261 -31.83 1.17 16.19
CA ASP A 261 -32.51 1.94 15.14
C ASP A 261 -33.40 3.07 15.68
N HIS A 262 -33.92 2.93 16.91
CA HIS A 262 -34.80 3.93 17.52
C HIS A 262 -34.10 5.26 17.81
N LEU A 263 -33.04 5.26 18.63
CA LEU A 263 -32.29 6.50 18.89
C LEU A 263 -31.63 6.99 17.61
N PHE A 264 -31.09 6.08 16.79
CA PHE A 264 -30.52 6.43 15.49
C PHE A 264 -31.49 7.28 14.65
N ALA A 265 -32.73 6.83 14.47
CA ALA A 265 -33.73 7.55 13.68
C ALA A 265 -34.09 8.92 14.28
N LEU A 266 -34.14 9.05 15.61
CA LEU A 266 -34.40 10.32 16.29
C LEU A 266 -33.23 11.29 16.11
N CYS A 267 -31.99 10.86 16.37
CA CYS A 267 -30.79 11.66 16.19
C CYS A 267 -30.63 12.09 14.74
N LEU A 268 -30.84 11.18 13.78
CA LEU A 268 -30.85 11.51 12.37
C LEU A 268 -31.88 12.61 12.09
N GLY A 269 -33.13 12.43 12.53
CA GLY A 269 -34.21 13.39 12.32
C GLY A 269 -33.92 14.79 12.87
N GLU A 270 -33.17 14.90 13.97
CA GLU A 270 -32.74 16.19 14.52
C GLU A 270 -31.51 16.78 13.82
N MET A 271 -30.48 15.97 13.55
CA MET A 271 -29.22 16.41 12.97
C MET A 271 -29.39 16.96 11.55
N VAL A 272 -30.27 16.36 10.74
CA VAL A 272 -30.52 16.78 9.35
C VAL A 272 -31.16 18.17 9.24
N LYS A 273 -31.74 18.69 10.33
CA LYS A 273 -32.31 20.04 10.38
C LYS A 273 -31.22 21.12 10.39
N ASP A 274 -29.97 20.76 10.66
CA ASP A 274 -28.85 21.69 10.78
C ASP A 274 -27.79 21.46 9.69
N PRO A 275 -27.71 22.33 8.67
CA PRO A 275 -26.71 22.19 7.61
C PRO A 275 -25.26 22.19 8.10
N TYR A 276 -24.98 22.85 9.22
CA TYR A 276 -23.63 22.85 9.80
C TYR A 276 -23.25 21.47 10.32
N ILE A 277 -24.14 20.81 11.08
CA ILE A 277 -23.91 19.44 11.55
C ILE A 277 -23.68 18.52 10.33
N MET A 278 -24.52 18.63 9.31
CA MET A 278 -24.40 17.82 8.10
C MET A 278 -23.10 18.06 7.32
N SER A 279 -22.53 19.26 7.39
CA SER A 279 -21.22 19.56 6.80
C SER A 279 -20.05 18.91 7.57
N LYS A 280 -20.25 18.62 8.85
CA LYS A 280 -19.28 17.92 9.72
C LYS A 280 -19.45 16.41 9.72
N LEU A 281 -20.58 15.88 9.28
CA LEU A 281 -20.83 14.44 9.21
C LEU A 281 -20.14 13.82 7.98
N ASP A 282 -19.31 12.82 8.21
CA ASP A 282 -18.74 11.97 7.16
C ASP A 282 -19.75 10.88 6.78
N HIS A 283 -20.15 10.10 7.78
CA HIS A 283 -20.98 8.91 7.66
C HIS A 283 -21.95 8.79 8.84
N TRP A 284 -23.08 8.14 8.59
CA TRP A 284 -23.96 7.67 9.66
C TRP A 284 -23.33 6.45 10.35
N GLY A 285 -23.01 6.54 11.63
CA GLY A 285 -22.52 5.43 12.44
C GLY A 285 -23.67 4.69 13.12
N VAL A 286 -23.72 3.37 12.99
CA VAL A 286 -24.81 2.52 13.51
C VAL A 286 -24.28 1.24 14.13
N HIS A 287 -24.93 0.81 15.20
CA HIS A 287 -24.80 -0.54 15.74
C HIS A 287 -26.06 -1.35 15.39
N ASP A 288 -25.93 -2.66 15.16
CA ASP A 288 -27.09 -3.52 14.91
C ASP A 288 -26.84 -4.92 15.43
N TYR A 289 -27.19 -5.16 16.69
CA TYR A 289 -27.07 -6.48 17.30
C TYR A 289 -28.12 -7.50 16.81
N GLY A 290 -28.94 -7.14 15.80
CA GLY A 290 -29.86 -8.01 15.07
C GLY A 290 -29.40 -8.35 13.64
N ASN A 291 -30.08 -9.32 13.00
CA ASN A 291 -29.78 -9.75 11.62
C ASN A 291 -30.82 -9.25 10.60
N ASN A 292 -31.29 -8.01 10.72
CA ASN A 292 -32.36 -7.50 9.87
C ASN A 292 -31.82 -6.55 8.78
N ALA A 293 -31.49 -7.12 7.62
CA ALA A 293 -30.92 -6.44 6.47
C ALA A 293 -31.88 -5.48 5.72
N GLY A 294 -32.64 -4.64 6.44
CA GLY A 294 -33.57 -3.68 5.84
C GLY A 294 -33.95 -2.51 6.73
N ASN A 295 -33.28 -2.34 7.87
CA ASN A 295 -33.61 -1.30 8.84
C ASN A 295 -32.91 0.03 8.52
N TYR A 296 -31.59 0.02 8.35
CA TYR A 296 -30.82 1.27 8.26
C TYR A 296 -30.84 1.90 6.87
N ASN A 297 -30.73 1.10 5.81
CA ASN A 297 -30.82 1.61 4.44
C ASN A 297 -32.15 2.30 4.16
N LYS A 298 -33.25 1.78 4.73
CA LYS A 298 -34.58 2.39 4.61
C LYS A 298 -34.67 3.71 5.37
N ILE A 299 -34.07 3.80 6.56
CA ILE A 299 -34.04 5.03 7.35
C ILE A 299 -33.19 6.08 6.62
N VAL A 300 -31.96 5.75 6.24
CA VAL A 300 -31.01 6.66 5.56
C VAL A 300 -31.49 7.05 4.17
N GLY A 301 -32.06 6.11 3.41
CA GLY A 301 -32.57 6.33 2.05
C GLY A 301 -33.92 7.06 1.95
N ASN A 302 -34.51 7.51 3.07
CA ASN A 302 -35.72 8.32 3.04
C ASN A 302 -35.44 9.67 2.35
N PRO A 303 -36.23 10.11 1.35
CA PRO A 303 -35.96 11.34 0.59
C PRO A 303 -35.82 12.64 1.41
N VAL A 304 -36.35 12.67 2.64
CA VAL A 304 -36.18 13.82 3.55
C VAL A 304 -34.80 13.88 4.20
N ASN A 305 -34.00 12.83 4.04
CA ASN A 305 -32.67 12.68 4.63
C ASN A 305 -31.58 12.97 3.57
N PRO A 306 -30.44 13.55 3.99
CA PRO A 306 -29.33 13.83 3.10
C PRO A 306 -28.66 12.53 2.63
N ASN A 307 -28.19 12.53 1.38
CA ASN A 307 -27.51 11.40 0.74
C ASN A 307 -26.12 11.16 1.35
N LYS A 308 -26.08 10.59 2.55
CA LYS A 308 -24.87 10.18 3.29
C LYS A 308 -24.93 8.66 3.49
N SER A 309 -23.81 7.99 3.24
CA SER A 309 -23.63 6.55 3.50
C SER A 309 -23.63 6.24 5.00
N PHE A 310 -23.84 4.98 5.34
CA PHE A 310 -23.75 4.50 6.72
C PHE A 310 -22.71 3.41 6.87
N TRP A 311 -22.06 3.42 8.03
CA TRP A 311 -21.05 2.45 8.46
C TRP A 311 -21.60 1.68 9.65
N VAL A 312 -21.48 0.35 9.61
CA VAL A 312 -21.68 -0.46 10.81
C VAL A 312 -20.41 -0.34 11.63
N THR A 313 -20.49 0.43 12.70
CA THR A 313 -19.34 0.85 13.53
C THR A 313 -19.06 -0.10 14.67
N GLU A 314 -20.01 -0.95 15.02
CA GLU A 314 -19.82 -2.00 16.01
C GLU A 314 -20.84 -3.13 15.80
N MET A 315 -20.34 -4.35 15.52
CA MET A 315 -21.15 -5.57 15.49
C MET A 315 -20.30 -6.84 15.53
N ALA A 316 -20.89 -7.98 15.90
CA ALA A 316 -20.26 -9.30 15.87
C ALA A 316 -20.94 -10.28 14.89
N GLY A 317 -20.26 -11.38 14.56
CA GLY A 317 -20.80 -12.49 13.79
C GLY A 317 -20.80 -12.31 12.27
N ILE A 318 -20.21 -13.28 11.55
CA ILE A 318 -20.07 -13.25 10.09
C ILE A 318 -21.42 -13.21 9.35
N GLY A 319 -22.46 -13.83 9.92
CA GLY A 319 -23.81 -13.82 9.37
C GLY A 319 -24.40 -12.41 9.33
N ASN A 320 -24.21 -11.66 10.41
CA ASN A 320 -24.71 -10.30 10.54
C ASN A 320 -23.97 -9.38 9.57
N MET A 321 -22.64 -9.51 9.43
CA MET A 321 -21.88 -8.79 8.42
C MET A 321 -22.42 -9.02 6.99
N LEU A 322 -22.63 -10.28 6.58
CA LEU A 322 -23.19 -10.57 5.24
C LEU A 322 -24.62 -10.01 5.08
N GLY A 323 -25.39 -9.98 6.17
CA GLY A 323 -26.69 -9.30 6.25
C GLY A 323 -26.56 -7.81 5.97
N GLN A 324 -25.75 -7.09 6.74
CA GLN A 324 -25.53 -5.65 6.65
C GLN A 324 -24.94 -5.21 5.31
N LEU A 325 -24.04 -6.00 4.72
CA LEU A 325 -23.56 -5.77 3.35
C LEU A 325 -24.70 -5.90 2.31
N GLY A 326 -25.71 -6.72 2.60
CA GLY A 326 -26.95 -6.81 1.84
C GLY A 326 -27.86 -5.60 2.01
N ASP A 327 -27.81 -4.93 3.16
CA ASP A 327 -28.51 -3.67 3.46
C ASP A 327 -27.70 -2.44 3.05
N ASN A 328 -26.79 -2.58 2.09
CA ASN A 328 -25.98 -1.47 1.56
C ASN A 328 -25.04 -0.78 2.55
N ALA A 329 -24.62 -1.43 3.66
CA ALA A 329 -23.57 -0.87 4.50
C ALA A 329 -22.28 -0.64 3.68
N HIS A 330 -21.68 0.54 3.83
CA HIS A 330 -20.45 0.93 3.12
C HIS A 330 -19.18 0.46 3.85
N ALA A 331 -19.25 0.27 5.16
CA ALA A 331 -18.21 -0.34 5.96
C ALA A 331 -18.80 -1.22 7.05
N TYR A 332 -17.99 -2.18 7.53
CA TYR A 332 -18.31 -2.99 8.69
C TYR A 332 -17.10 -3.09 9.60
N ILE A 333 -17.32 -2.77 10.87
CA ILE A 333 -16.31 -2.77 11.93
C ILE A 333 -16.73 -3.83 12.96
N PHE A 334 -15.89 -4.85 13.14
CA PHE A 334 -16.14 -5.87 14.14
C PHE A 334 -15.91 -5.32 15.55
N TRP A 335 -16.77 -5.69 16.49
CA TRP A 335 -16.86 -5.02 17.79
C TRP A 335 -15.60 -5.07 18.67
N ASP A 336 -14.70 -6.05 18.50
CA ASP A 336 -13.38 -6.03 19.15
C ASP A 336 -12.33 -6.89 18.45
N GLY A 337 -11.17 -6.30 18.18
CA GLY A 337 -10.07 -6.92 17.45
C GLY A 337 -9.26 -7.92 18.29
N PHE A 338 -9.13 -7.69 19.59
CA PHE A 338 -8.33 -8.55 20.47
C PHE A 338 -8.78 -8.44 21.93
N ASP A 339 -8.54 -9.49 22.71
CA ASP A 339 -8.89 -9.49 24.14
C ASP A 339 -8.32 -8.28 24.87
N CYS A 340 -9.19 -7.54 25.55
CA CYS A 340 -8.80 -6.44 26.41
C CYS A 340 -9.78 -6.30 27.60
N VAL A 341 -9.46 -5.39 28.52
CA VAL A 341 -10.33 -5.06 29.66
C VAL A 341 -10.89 -3.67 29.45
N TYR A 342 -12.21 -3.59 29.28
CA TYR A 342 -12.92 -2.32 29.27
C TYR A 342 -13.34 -1.90 30.69
N GLN A 343 -13.12 -0.64 31.03
CA GLN A 343 -13.43 -0.11 32.35
C GLN A 343 -14.93 0.07 32.56
N HIS A 344 -15.67 0.48 31.52
CA HIS A 344 -17.13 0.57 31.61
C HIS A 344 -17.78 -0.82 31.84
N ALA A 345 -17.24 -1.87 31.24
CA ALA A 345 -17.68 -3.24 31.49
C ALA A 345 -17.42 -3.68 32.95
N ARG A 346 -16.31 -3.23 33.57
CA ARG A 346 -16.08 -3.45 35.01
C ARG A 346 -17.19 -2.77 35.83
N ARG A 347 -17.58 -1.55 35.47
CA ARG A 347 -18.68 -0.81 36.12
C ARG A 347 -20.02 -1.54 35.97
N ASN A 348 -20.26 -2.18 34.83
CA ASN A 348 -21.43 -3.02 34.58
C ASN A 348 -21.39 -4.37 35.33
N GLY A 349 -20.29 -4.69 36.04
CA GLY A 349 -20.14 -5.90 36.85
C GLY A 349 -19.48 -7.07 36.13
N SER A 350 -18.95 -6.88 34.93
CA SER A 350 -18.39 -7.95 34.08
C SER A 350 -16.99 -8.44 34.49
N GLY A 351 -16.42 -7.86 35.56
CA GLY A 351 -15.13 -8.29 36.11
C GLY A 351 -13.92 -7.72 35.36
N SER A 352 -12.71 -8.13 35.77
CA SER A 352 -11.43 -7.52 35.36
C SER A 352 -10.52 -8.45 34.55
N THR A 353 -11.07 -9.54 34.00
CA THR A 353 -10.31 -10.53 33.24
C THR A 353 -10.64 -10.37 31.77
N PRO A 354 -9.66 -10.13 30.87
CA PRO A 354 -9.95 -10.01 29.46
C PRO A 354 -10.33 -11.37 28.84
N PRO A 355 -11.24 -11.40 27.85
CA PRO A 355 -12.14 -10.30 27.48
C PRO A 355 -13.26 -10.16 28.52
N ASN A 356 -13.43 -8.96 29.08
CA ASN A 356 -14.47 -8.71 30.09
C ASN A 356 -15.73 -8.04 29.51
N ASP A 357 -15.69 -7.63 28.25
CA ASP A 357 -16.74 -6.85 27.61
C ASP A 357 -17.33 -7.57 26.39
N TRP A 358 -17.39 -8.89 26.46
CA TRP A 358 -17.99 -9.68 25.40
C TRP A 358 -19.51 -9.70 25.50
N VAL A 359 -20.17 -9.81 24.34
CA VAL A 359 -21.62 -9.94 24.22
C VAL A 359 -22.06 -11.30 24.80
N PHE A 360 -22.24 -11.37 26.13
CA PHE A 360 -22.41 -12.62 26.89
C PHE A 360 -23.63 -13.45 26.48
N TRP A 361 -24.59 -12.87 25.75
CA TRP A 361 -25.75 -13.57 25.19
C TRP A 361 -25.53 -14.12 23.78
N GLN A 362 -24.40 -13.86 23.14
CA GLN A 362 -24.02 -14.45 21.85
C GLN A 362 -23.11 -15.69 22.04
N PRO A 363 -23.15 -16.65 21.10
CA PRO A 363 -22.20 -17.77 21.05
C PRO A 363 -20.73 -17.30 20.93
N ASP A 364 -19.80 -18.26 20.76
CA ASP A 364 -18.36 -17.96 20.62
C ASP A 364 -18.01 -16.96 19.49
N ASP A 365 -18.92 -16.69 18.55
CA ASP A 365 -18.77 -15.70 17.48
C ASP A 365 -18.86 -14.24 17.96
N GLY A 366 -19.32 -14.01 19.20
CA GLY A 366 -19.30 -12.73 19.90
C GLY A 366 -18.00 -12.40 20.61
N LYS A 367 -17.01 -13.30 20.67
CA LYS A 367 -15.71 -13.03 21.33
C LYS A 367 -14.79 -12.16 20.44
N PRO A 368 -13.82 -11.42 21.01
CA PRO A 368 -12.84 -10.67 20.22
C PRO A 368 -12.09 -11.60 19.25
N MET A 369 -11.61 -11.06 18.14
CA MET A 369 -11.02 -11.90 17.09
C MET A 369 -9.74 -12.62 17.49
N ILE A 370 -8.99 -12.07 18.45
CA ILE A 370 -7.67 -12.57 18.85
C ILE A 370 -7.62 -12.74 20.37
N GLU A 371 -7.25 -13.94 20.81
CA GLU A 371 -7.10 -14.31 22.21
C GLU A 371 -5.75 -13.87 22.76
N TYR A 372 -5.73 -13.32 23.98
CA TYR A 372 -4.50 -13.11 24.74
C TYR A 372 -4.18 -14.36 25.57
N ILE A 373 -2.94 -14.85 25.49
CA ILE A 373 -2.46 -16.02 26.24
C ILE A 373 -1.52 -15.54 27.36
N PRO A 374 -1.98 -15.44 28.62
CA PRO A 374 -1.21 -14.81 29.70
C PRO A 374 0.08 -15.56 30.04
N SER A 375 0.09 -16.89 29.94
CA SER A 375 1.24 -17.72 30.30
C SER A 375 2.45 -17.48 29.39
N THR A 376 2.21 -17.12 28.13
CA THR A 376 3.24 -16.88 27.11
C THR A 376 3.35 -15.42 26.68
N LYS A 377 2.44 -14.55 27.15
CA LYS A 377 2.29 -13.15 26.73
C LYS A 377 2.20 -13.03 25.20
N SER A 378 1.45 -13.94 24.58
CA SER A 378 1.29 -14.01 23.12
C SER A 378 -0.16 -13.91 22.72
N TRP A 379 -0.40 -13.75 21.42
CA TRP A 379 -1.73 -13.58 20.85
C TRP A 379 -2.05 -14.69 19.87
N MET A 380 -3.29 -15.19 19.89
CA MET A 380 -3.73 -16.31 19.07
C MET A 380 -5.06 -16.00 18.36
N PRO A 381 -5.13 -16.03 17.02
CA PRO A 381 -6.39 -15.82 16.31
C PRO A 381 -7.45 -16.88 16.65
N ARG A 382 -8.68 -16.43 16.92
CA ARG A 382 -9.86 -17.29 17.08
C ARG A 382 -10.47 -17.65 15.73
N LYS A 383 -11.46 -18.54 15.72
CA LYS A 383 -12.10 -19.01 14.48
C LYS A 383 -12.70 -17.85 13.66
N GLN A 384 -13.38 -16.91 14.32
CA GLN A 384 -13.98 -15.75 13.67
C GLN A 384 -12.95 -14.89 12.93
N PHE A 385 -11.69 -14.80 13.38
CA PHE A 385 -10.63 -14.11 12.63
C PHE A 385 -10.51 -14.69 11.20
N TYR A 386 -10.51 -16.01 11.07
CA TYR A 386 -10.40 -16.68 9.77
C TYR A 386 -11.69 -16.66 8.97
N GLU A 387 -12.85 -16.51 9.61
CA GLU A 387 -14.12 -16.30 8.92
C GLU A 387 -14.16 -14.90 8.30
N PHE A 388 -13.82 -13.86 9.06
CA PHE A 388 -13.80 -12.49 8.58
C PHE A 388 -12.66 -12.21 7.59
N ALA A 389 -11.53 -12.93 7.71
CA ALA A 389 -10.45 -12.88 6.72
C ALA A 389 -10.90 -13.32 5.31
N GLN A 390 -11.96 -14.14 5.19
CA GLN A 390 -12.56 -14.46 3.90
C GLN A 390 -13.14 -13.23 3.21
N VAL A 391 -13.42 -12.16 3.95
CA VAL A 391 -14.01 -10.93 3.40
C VAL A 391 -12.98 -9.82 3.37
N TYR A 392 -12.35 -9.51 4.50
CA TYR A 392 -11.48 -8.34 4.68
C TYR A 392 -10.24 -8.40 3.78
N LYS A 393 -9.69 -9.60 3.52
CA LYS A 393 -8.54 -9.73 2.63
C LYS A 393 -8.85 -9.45 1.17
N PHE A 394 -10.05 -9.78 0.73
CA PHE A 394 -10.34 -9.91 -0.69
C PHE A 394 -11.13 -8.73 -1.22
N ILE A 395 -12.05 -8.16 -0.45
CA ILE A 395 -12.79 -6.96 -0.85
C ILE A 395 -11.96 -5.73 -0.46
N LYS A 396 -11.58 -4.92 -1.45
CA LYS A 396 -10.73 -3.74 -1.24
C LYS A 396 -11.55 -2.46 -1.10
N PRO A 397 -11.03 -1.42 -0.41
CA PRO A 397 -11.61 -0.09 -0.47
C PRO A 397 -11.85 0.35 -1.93
N GLY A 398 -13.01 0.93 -2.20
CA GLY A 398 -13.50 1.29 -3.53
C GLY A 398 -14.21 0.17 -4.29
N ALA A 399 -14.26 -1.07 -3.78
CA ALA A 399 -14.96 -2.16 -4.44
C ALA A 399 -16.46 -1.86 -4.57
N THR A 400 -17.04 -2.15 -5.73
CA THR A 400 -18.48 -1.98 -5.97
C THR A 400 -19.19 -3.30 -5.73
N ARG A 401 -20.22 -3.31 -4.87
CA ARG A 401 -21.08 -4.49 -4.73
C ARG A 401 -21.93 -4.67 -5.99
N ILE A 402 -21.97 -5.90 -6.51
CA ILE A 402 -22.77 -6.28 -7.68
C ILE A 402 -23.83 -7.32 -7.32
N SER A 403 -24.78 -7.55 -8.22
CA SER A 403 -25.91 -8.44 -7.96
C SER A 403 -25.48 -9.89 -7.88
N SER A 404 -26.00 -10.59 -6.86
CA SER A 404 -25.88 -12.02 -6.68
C SER A 404 -27.20 -12.61 -6.20
N MET A 405 -27.75 -13.59 -6.90
CA MET A 405 -28.98 -14.29 -6.55
C MET A 405 -28.70 -15.78 -6.31
N VAL A 406 -29.26 -16.35 -5.25
CA VAL A 406 -29.02 -17.73 -4.84
C VAL A 406 -30.36 -18.46 -4.62
N SER A 407 -30.45 -19.73 -5.03
CA SER A 407 -31.72 -20.49 -5.03
C SER A 407 -32.08 -21.21 -3.72
N ASP A 408 -31.28 -21.06 -2.67
CA ASP A 408 -31.42 -21.76 -1.39
C ASP A 408 -30.98 -20.83 -0.24
N SER A 409 -31.86 -20.56 0.71
CA SER A 409 -31.62 -19.61 1.81
C SER A 409 -30.62 -20.10 2.86
N SER A 410 -30.24 -21.39 2.84
CA SER A 410 -29.15 -21.91 3.68
C SER A 410 -27.77 -21.42 3.23
N VAL A 411 -27.69 -20.80 2.05
CA VAL A 411 -26.48 -20.20 1.50
C VAL A 411 -26.71 -18.70 1.32
N VAL A 412 -25.79 -17.88 1.84
CA VAL A 412 -25.78 -16.44 1.64
C VAL A 412 -24.56 -16.08 0.80
N VAL A 413 -24.75 -15.27 -0.24
CA VAL A 413 -23.67 -14.82 -1.15
C VAL A 413 -23.75 -13.32 -1.35
N ARG A 414 -22.57 -12.68 -1.46
CA ARG A 414 -22.38 -11.30 -1.89
C ARG A 414 -21.24 -11.26 -2.90
N SER A 415 -21.39 -10.51 -3.98
CA SER A 415 -20.39 -10.38 -5.03
C SER A 415 -19.94 -8.93 -5.18
N PHE A 416 -18.67 -8.73 -5.49
CA PHE A 416 -18.02 -7.42 -5.56
C PHE A 416 -17.04 -7.38 -6.72
N LEU A 417 -16.90 -6.21 -7.32
CA LEU A 417 -15.83 -5.90 -8.27
C LEU A 417 -14.86 -4.91 -7.60
N ASN A 418 -13.63 -5.36 -7.35
CA ASN A 418 -12.58 -4.49 -6.82
C ASN A 418 -12.18 -3.42 -7.86
N PRO A 419 -11.57 -2.29 -7.45
CA PRO A 419 -11.11 -1.25 -8.37
C PRO A 419 -10.14 -1.75 -9.45
N ASN A 420 -9.36 -2.81 -9.14
CA ASN A 420 -8.44 -3.45 -10.05
C ASN A 420 -9.11 -4.47 -11.02
N GLY A 421 -10.43 -4.56 -11.03
CA GLY A 421 -11.19 -5.48 -11.89
C GLY A 421 -11.34 -6.91 -11.37
N GLN A 422 -10.84 -7.21 -10.15
CA GLN A 422 -11.02 -8.53 -9.56
C GLN A 422 -12.49 -8.76 -9.14
N LEU A 423 -13.09 -9.84 -9.63
CA LEU A 423 -14.34 -10.38 -9.09
C LEU A 423 -14.06 -11.10 -7.77
N VAL A 424 -14.81 -10.74 -6.75
CA VAL A 424 -14.78 -11.36 -5.42
C VAL A 424 -16.20 -11.80 -5.05
N ILE A 425 -16.38 -13.08 -4.80
CA ILE A 425 -17.65 -13.67 -4.38
C ILE A 425 -17.45 -14.25 -2.99
N VAL A 426 -18.04 -13.62 -1.96
CA VAL A 426 -17.97 -14.09 -0.58
C VAL A 426 -19.31 -14.71 -0.18
N GLY A 427 -19.30 -15.71 0.68
CA GLY A 427 -20.53 -16.31 1.15
C GLY A 427 -20.38 -17.24 2.34
N ARG A 428 -21.52 -17.73 2.83
CA ARG A 428 -21.63 -18.68 3.93
C ARG A 428 -22.59 -19.81 3.55
N ASN A 429 -22.15 -21.05 3.69
CA ASN A 429 -23.02 -22.23 3.71
C ASN A 429 -23.29 -22.60 5.18
N SER A 430 -24.49 -22.29 5.68
CA SER A 430 -24.90 -22.62 7.05
C SER A 430 -25.52 -24.01 7.17
N GLY A 431 -25.51 -24.79 6.08
CA GLY A 431 -26.08 -26.12 6.05
C GLY A 431 -25.14 -27.21 6.55
N LYS A 432 -25.71 -28.38 6.83
CA LYS A 432 -25.03 -29.53 7.46
C LYS A 432 -24.45 -30.55 6.47
N ARG A 433 -24.53 -30.27 5.17
CA ARG A 433 -23.99 -31.16 4.12
C ARG A 433 -23.12 -30.39 3.13
N ASN A 434 -22.29 -31.13 2.41
CA ASN A 434 -21.65 -30.62 1.19
C ASN A 434 -22.72 -30.26 0.16
N ILE A 435 -22.52 -29.14 -0.51
CA ILE A 435 -23.35 -28.66 -1.61
C ILE A 435 -22.52 -28.46 -2.87
N THR A 436 -23.17 -28.43 -4.03
CA THR A 436 -22.57 -27.99 -5.28
C THR A 436 -23.14 -26.62 -5.64
N ILE A 437 -22.28 -25.62 -5.79
CA ILE A 437 -22.62 -24.34 -6.41
C ILE A 437 -22.57 -24.53 -7.92
N ASN A 438 -23.68 -24.19 -8.58
CA ASN A 438 -23.78 -24.11 -10.03
C ASN A 438 -24.14 -22.67 -10.41
N GLY A 439 -23.12 -21.90 -10.82
CA GLY A 439 -23.20 -20.47 -11.01
C GLY A 439 -23.11 -20.03 -12.47
N ILE A 440 -23.69 -18.88 -12.79
CA ILE A 440 -23.48 -18.18 -14.06
C ILE A 440 -23.08 -16.75 -13.76
N ILE A 441 -22.02 -16.28 -14.43
CA ILE A 441 -21.57 -14.88 -14.40
C ILE A 441 -22.04 -14.22 -15.70
N THR A 442 -22.58 -13.01 -15.59
CA THR A 442 -23.02 -12.22 -16.74
C THR A 442 -22.61 -10.76 -16.57
N ASN A 443 -22.42 -10.06 -17.70
CA ASN A 443 -22.12 -8.62 -17.74
C ASN A 443 -20.84 -8.24 -16.95
N LEU A 444 -19.83 -9.11 -17.02
CA LEU A 444 -18.45 -8.86 -16.58
C LEU A 444 -17.50 -9.34 -17.70
N PRO A 445 -16.23 -8.90 -17.71
CA PRO A 445 -15.22 -9.52 -18.58
C PRO A 445 -15.16 -11.03 -18.33
N ALA A 446 -14.79 -11.81 -19.35
CA ALA A 446 -14.68 -13.26 -19.27
C ALA A 446 -13.79 -13.66 -18.10
N ILE A 447 -14.17 -14.70 -17.33
CA ILE A 447 -13.36 -15.18 -16.21
C ILE A 447 -13.09 -16.66 -16.43
N ASP A 448 -11.86 -17.01 -16.78
CA ASP A 448 -11.50 -18.40 -17.04
C ASP A 448 -11.21 -19.19 -15.75
N ARG A 449 -10.92 -18.48 -14.65
CA ARG A 449 -10.44 -19.11 -13.42
C ARG A 449 -10.91 -18.41 -12.15
N LEU A 450 -11.42 -19.20 -11.21
CA LEU A 450 -11.71 -18.79 -9.85
C LEU A 450 -10.87 -19.56 -8.82
N LYS A 451 -10.27 -18.85 -7.87
CA LYS A 451 -9.61 -19.41 -6.69
C LYS A 451 -10.59 -19.46 -5.54
N LEU A 452 -10.83 -20.65 -4.98
CA LEU A 452 -11.68 -20.84 -3.81
C LEU A 452 -10.83 -20.95 -2.53
N THR A 453 -11.16 -20.12 -1.56
CA THR A 453 -10.68 -20.21 -0.18
C THR A 453 -11.89 -20.37 0.75
N TYR A 454 -11.78 -21.16 1.82
CA TYR A 454 -12.86 -21.29 2.80
C TYR A 454 -12.37 -21.62 4.21
N THR A 455 -13.20 -21.31 5.20
CA THR A 455 -13.01 -21.60 6.62
C THR A 455 -14.17 -22.45 7.10
N THR A 456 -13.89 -23.53 7.85
CA THR A 456 -14.87 -24.42 8.49
C THR A 456 -14.58 -24.49 10.00
N PRO A 457 -15.41 -25.16 10.81
CA PRO A 457 -15.09 -25.38 12.23
C PRO A 457 -13.72 -26.06 12.43
N ASP A 458 -13.32 -26.93 11.51
CA ASP A 458 -12.09 -27.71 11.62
C ASP A 458 -10.91 -27.13 10.81
N MET A 459 -11.17 -26.28 9.81
CA MET A 459 -10.13 -25.75 8.92
C MET A 459 -10.10 -24.22 8.92
N ASN A 460 -8.91 -23.65 9.04
CA ASN A 460 -8.67 -22.22 8.95
C ASN A 460 -8.18 -21.85 7.55
N PHE A 461 -8.93 -21.00 6.84
CA PHE A 461 -8.47 -20.36 5.60
C PHE A 461 -7.87 -21.32 4.55
N TYR A 462 -8.52 -22.46 4.35
CA TYR A 462 -8.10 -23.50 3.42
C TYR A 462 -8.24 -23.03 1.98
N LYS A 463 -7.20 -23.25 1.16
CA LYS A 463 -7.19 -22.95 -0.28
C LYS A 463 -7.41 -24.23 -1.08
N SER A 464 -8.43 -24.28 -1.93
CA SER A 464 -8.63 -25.41 -2.84
C SER A 464 -7.79 -25.28 -4.10
N ALA A 465 -7.86 -26.30 -4.96
CA ALA A 465 -7.44 -26.17 -6.35
C ALA A 465 -8.28 -25.10 -7.08
N ASP A 466 -7.70 -24.54 -8.15
CA ASP A 466 -8.35 -23.57 -9.02
C ASP A 466 -9.59 -24.19 -9.69
N ILE A 467 -10.66 -23.40 -9.79
CA ILE A 467 -11.89 -23.75 -10.50
C ILE A 467 -11.77 -23.15 -11.90
N ILE A 468 -11.76 -24.01 -12.91
CA ILE A 468 -11.78 -23.60 -14.31
C ILE A 468 -13.24 -23.41 -14.74
N LEU A 469 -13.53 -22.25 -15.33
CA LEU A 469 -14.86 -21.91 -15.83
C LEU A 469 -14.95 -22.30 -17.31
N ASN A 470 -16.13 -22.72 -17.73
CA ASN A 470 -16.45 -22.91 -19.14
C ASN A 470 -17.68 -22.05 -19.43
N ASP A 471 -17.62 -21.16 -20.42
CA ASP A 471 -18.70 -20.23 -20.78
C ASP A 471 -19.22 -19.41 -19.58
N ASP A 472 -18.31 -18.83 -18.77
CA ASP A 472 -18.64 -18.05 -17.56
C ASP A 472 -19.48 -18.80 -16.50
N ARG A 473 -19.40 -20.13 -16.51
CA ARG A 473 -20.12 -21.00 -15.55
C ARG A 473 -19.22 -21.50 -14.43
N ILE A 474 -19.69 -21.26 -13.20
CA ILE A 474 -19.06 -21.76 -11.98
C ILE A 474 -19.63 -23.14 -11.67
N LYS A 475 -18.77 -24.13 -11.43
CA LYS A 475 -19.18 -25.40 -10.83
C LYS A 475 -18.18 -25.85 -9.78
N THR A 476 -18.56 -25.79 -8.51
CA THR A 476 -17.67 -26.18 -7.40
C THR A 476 -18.44 -26.74 -6.21
N SER A 477 -17.78 -27.51 -5.35
CA SER A 477 -18.37 -28.03 -4.12
C SER A 477 -17.94 -27.21 -2.91
N LEU A 478 -18.90 -26.89 -2.03
CA LEU A 478 -18.65 -26.23 -0.76
C LEU A 478 -18.94 -27.19 0.40
N PRO A 479 -18.07 -27.23 1.43
CA PRO A 479 -18.31 -28.01 2.64
C PRO A 479 -19.47 -27.44 3.49
N PRO A 480 -20.02 -28.22 4.45
CA PRO A 480 -20.98 -27.70 5.41
C PRO A 480 -20.37 -26.65 6.34
N ASN A 481 -21.23 -25.81 6.92
CA ASN A 481 -20.87 -24.82 7.94
C ASN A 481 -19.61 -24.02 7.59
N CYS A 482 -19.50 -23.54 6.35
CA CYS A 482 -18.30 -22.85 5.88
C CYS A 482 -18.56 -21.40 5.49
N VAL A 483 -17.56 -20.56 5.72
CA VAL A 483 -17.45 -19.23 5.10
C VAL A 483 -16.44 -19.35 3.97
N PHE A 484 -16.77 -18.85 2.79
CA PHE A 484 -15.99 -19.07 1.59
C PHE A 484 -15.85 -17.81 0.75
N THR A 485 -14.79 -17.78 -0.05
CA THR A 485 -14.51 -16.73 -1.01
C THR A 485 -13.97 -17.31 -2.30
N LEU A 486 -14.58 -16.92 -3.41
CA LEU A 486 -14.09 -17.14 -4.74
C LEU A 486 -13.51 -15.83 -5.27
N THR A 487 -12.31 -15.88 -5.84
CA THR A 487 -11.72 -14.72 -6.50
C THR A 487 -11.25 -15.07 -7.89
N GLY A 488 -11.52 -14.21 -8.85
CA GLY A 488 -10.99 -14.30 -10.20
C GLY A 488 -10.80 -12.90 -10.73
N PHE A 489 -9.83 -12.74 -11.60
CA PHE A 489 -9.84 -11.56 -12.44
C PHE A 489 -10.73 -11.90 -13.63
N GLY A 490 -11.54 -10.94 -14.06
CA GLY A 490 -11.87 -10.92 -15.48
C GLY A 490 -10.55 -10.97 -16.22
N ASP A 491 -10.50 -11.67 -17.34
CA ASP A 491 -9.43 -11.53 -18.30
C ASP A 491 -9.29 -10.01 -18.54
N CYS A 492 -8.37 -9.36 -17.80
CA CYS A 492 -7.31 -8.65 -18.49
C CYS A 492 -6.84 -9.74 -19.40
N GLU A 493 -7.07 -9.61 -20.71
CA GLU A 493 -6.60 -10.62 -21.66
C GLU A 493 -5.34 -11.23 -21.03
N GLU A 494 -5.38 -12.53 -20.69
CA GLU A 494 -4.18 -13.26 -21.03
C GLU A 494 -4.06 -12.87 -22.49
N ILE A 495 -3.21 -11.90 -22.77
CA ILE A 495 -2.77 -11.68 -24.12
C ILE A 495 -2.26 -13.07 -24.39
N GLY A 496 -3.08 -13.84 -25.11
CA GLY A 496 -2.63 -15.08 -25.68
C GLY A 496 -1.31 -14.65 -26.28
N SER A 497 -0.23 -15.30 -25.84
CA SER A 497 1.09 -15.17 -26.43
C SER A 497 0.95 -15.61 -27.88
N SER A 498 0.31 -14.76 -28.66
CA SER A 498 0.03 -14.89 -30.07
C SER A 498 1.08 -14.11 -30.84
N GLY A 499 1.80 -13.20 -30.16
CA GLY A 499 3.14 -12.78 -30.51
C GLY A 499 4.18 -13.76 -29.95
N ALA A 500 5.15 -14.14 -30.78
CA ALA A 500 6.36 -14.78 -30.28
C ALA A 500 7.17 -13.76 -29.46
N HIS A 501 7.60 -14.10 -28.24
CA HIS A 501 8.55 -13.27 -27.48
C HIS A 501 9.99 -13.61 -27.92
N PRO A 502 10.88 -12.62 -28.05
CA PRO A 502 12.28 -12.89 -28.38
C PRO A 502 13.07 -13.45 -27.18
N GLU A 503 12.69 -13.13 -25.95
CA GLU A 503 13.37 -13.52 -24.71
C GLU A 503 12.86 -14.84 -24.09
N PRO A 504 13.66 -15.51 -23.23
CA PRO A 504 13.21 -16.64 -22.43
C PRO A 504 12.23 -16.24 -21.31
N SER A 505 11.38 -17.18 -20.87
CA SER A 505 10.26 -16.92 -19.94
C SER A 505 10.61 -16.42 -18.53
N ASN A 506 11.87 -16.45 -18.13
CA ASN A 506 12.35 -15.90 -16.86
C ASN A 506 12.99 -14.50 -17.00
N TRP A 507 12.92 -13.91 -18.19
CA TRP A 507 13.29 -12.54 -18.48
C TRP A 507 12.02 -11.71 -18.66
N TYR A 508 11.98 -10.57 -17.97
CA TYR A 508 10.81 -9.71 -17.96
C TYR A 508 11.18 -8.34 -18.51
N ALA A 509 10.53 -7.95 -19.61
CA ALA A 509 10.64 -6.62 -20.20
C ALA A 509 10.01 -5.58 -19.26
N GLY A 510 10.70 -4.47 -19.02
CA GLY A 510 10.15 -3.36 -18.29
C GLY A 510 10.81 -2.03 -18.62
N ASP A 511 10.16 -0.97 -18.19
CA ASP A 511 10.57 0.41 -18.43
C ASP A 511 10.83 1.09 -17.07
N MET A 512 12.08 1.43 -16.79
CA MET A 512 12.48 1.94 -15.48
C MET A 512 12.31 3.47 -15.34
N HIS A 513 11.95 4.15 -16.44
CA HIS A 513 11.90 5.60 -16.50
C HIS A 513 10.62 6.06 -17.20
N VAL A 514 9.55 6.24 -16.45
CA VAL A 514 8.26 6.73 -16.96
C VAL A 514 7.76 7.88 -16.10
N HIS A 515 7.33 8.96 -16.72
CA HIS A 515 6.60 10.06 -16.10
C HIS A 515 5.16 10.12 -16.61
N ARG A 516 4.35 10.96 -15.99
CA ARG A 516 2.98 11.24 -16.45
C ARG A 516 2.89 12.48 -17.32
N ASP A 517 3.89 13.34 -17.29
CA ASP A 517 4.05 14.52 -18.13
C ASP A 517 5.54 14.89 -18.21
N CYS A 518 5.84 15.99 -18.92
CA CYS A 518 7.19 16.54 -19.01
C CYS A 518 7.17 18.07 -18.97
N GLY A 519 6.71 18.68 -17.87
CA GLY A 519 6.70 20.14 -17.72
C GLY A 519 5.56 20.87 -18.43
N GLY A 520 4.63 20.11 -19.01
CA GLY A 520 3.53 20.60 -19.85
C GLY A 520 2.37 21.25 -19.10
N ALA A 521 1.29 21.57 -19.83
CA ALA A 521 0.06 22.06 -19.21
C ALA A 521 -0.60 20.93 -18.39
N VAL A 522 -1.21 21.26 -17.24
CA VAL A 522 -1.89 20.27 -16.36
C VAL A 522 -2.95 19.44 -17.11
N SER A 523 -3.56 19.99 -18.16
CA SER A 523 -4.53 19.29 -19.01
C SER A 523 -3.94 18.15 -19.86
N GLU A 524 -2.61 18.08 -19.98
CA GLU A 524 -1.89 17.10 -20.80
C GLU A 524 -1.27 15.98 -19.95
N ILE A 525 -1.41 16.03 -18.61
CA ILE A 525 -0.93 14.98 -17.71
C ILE A 525 -1.63 13.66 -18.01
N LEU A 526 -0.85 12.61 -18.26
CA LEU A 526 -1.33 11.27 -18.53
C LEU A 526 -2.17 10.76 -17.33
N PRO A 527 -3.43 10.37 -17.54
CA PRO A 527 -4.25 9.74 -16.52
C PRO A 527 -3.67 8.39 -16.09
N GLU A 528 -3.66 8.08 -14.80
CA GLU A 528 -3.03 6.85 -14.29
C GLU A 528 -3.61 5.57 -14.88
N ASN A 529 -4.91 5.55 -15.19
CA ASN A 529 -5.57 4.40 -15.81
C ASN A 529 -5.08 4.12 -17.24
N LYS A 530 -4.42 5.08 -17.90
CA LYS A 530 -3.80 4.89 -19.22
C LYS A 530 -2.44 4.20 -19.15
N LEU A 531 -1.76 4.21 -18.01
CA LEU A 531 -0.47 3.53 -17.82
C LEU A 531 -0.58 2.04 -18.18
N LYS A 532 -1.65 1.38 -17.71
CA LYS A 532 -1.92 -0.03 -17.99
C LYS A 532 -2.13 -0.31 -19.49
N GLU A 533 -2.96 0.50 -20.15
CA GLU A 533 -3.22 0.38 -21.59
C GLU A 533 -1.93 0.51 -22.41
N MET A 534 -1.06 1.45 -22.04
CA MET A 534 0.22 1.65 -22.72
C MET A 534 1.23 0.52 -22.47
N MET A 535 1.22 -0.08 -21.27
CA MET A 535 2.00 -1.30 -21.00
C MET A 535 1.52 -2.47 -21.85
N GLU A 536 0.20 -2.63 -22.03
CA GLU A 536 -0.38 -3.72 -22.81
C GLU A 536 0.01 -3.65 -24.29
N VAL A 537 -0.03 -2.45 -24.88
CA VAL A 537 0.36 -2.21 -26.28
C VAL A 537 1.82 -2.63 -26.56
N ASN A 538 2.71 -2.45 -25.58
CA ASN A 538 4.15 -2.70 -25.71
C ASN A 538 4.62 -3.94 -24.93
N ASP A 539 3.67 -4.76 -24.46
CA ASP A 539 3.88 -5.99 -23.69
C ASP A 539 4.90 -5.90 -22.53
N LEU A 540 4.83 -4.80 -21.77
CA LEU A 540 5.70 -4.61 -20.61
C LEU A 540 5.18 -5.34 -19.37
N ALA A 541 6.09 -6.00 -18.66
CA ALA A 541 5.80 -6.67 -17.39
C ALA A 541 5.92 -5.71 -16.19
N VAL A 542 6.79 -4.70 -16.27
CA VAL A 542 7.02 -3.74 -15.18
C VAL A 542 7.22 -2.34 -15.74
N ILE A 543 6.60 -1.33 -15.11
CA ILE A 543 7.02 0.07 -15.27
C ILE A 543 7.31 0.69 -13.91
N SER A 544 8.27 1.62 -13.90
CA SER A 544 8.54 2.50 -12.78
C SER A 544 8.11 3.93 -13.14
N VAL A 545 7.07 4.42 -12.48
CA VAL A 545 6.54 5.77 -12.64
C VAL A 545 7.27 6.69 -11.67
N LEU A 546 8.10 7.59 -12.20
CA LEU A 546 8.96 8.44 -11.41
C LEU A 546 8.22 9.71 -11.00
N ALA A 547 8.10 9.91 -9.70
CA ALA A 547 7.66 11.16 -9.13
C ALA A 547 8.84 12.13 -9.03
N ASP A 548 8.56 13.40 -9.30
CA ASP A 548 9.56 14.46 -9.29
C ASP A 548 9.98 14.85 -7.86
N MET A 549 11.19 14.48 -7.44
CA MET A 549 11.85 14.95 -6.20
C MET A 549 12.61 16.28 -6.37
N GLY A 550 12.57 16.84 -7.57
CA GLY A 550 13.07 18.14 -8.00
C GLY A 550 12.13 19.30 -7.67
N ASP A 551 12.14 20.34 -8.51
CA ASP A 551 11.34 21.57 -8.35
C ASP A 551 9.94 21.49 -8.97
N ALA A 552 9.38 20.27 -9.13
CA ALA A 552 8.06 20.04 -9.72
C ALA A 552 7.92 20.47 -11.19
N GLU A 553 8.98 20.27 -11.99
CA GLU A 553 8.86 20.36 -13.45
C GLU A 553 7.90 19.29 -13.95
N VAL A 554 8.10 18.03 -13.55
CA VAL A 554 7.15 16.96 -13.81
C VAL A 554 6.01 17.04 -12.78
N LYS A 555 4.78 17.10 -13.28
CA LYS A 555 3.56 17.40 -12.52
C LYS A 555 2.54 16.25 -12.55
N PRO A 556 1.83 16.03 -11.45
CA PRO A 556 1.81 16.84 -10.23
C PRO A 556 2.69 16.16 -9.17
N SER A 557 3.89 16.69 -8.91
CA SER A 557 4.81 16.14 -7.90
C SER A 557 4.17 16.00 -6.52
N GLU A 558 3.36 16.97 -6.11
CA GLU A 558 2.56 16.96 -4.87
C GLU A 558 1.55 15.80 -4.75
N ILE A 559 1.14 15.23 -5.89
CA ILE A 559 0.21 14.09 -5.98
C ILE A 559 0.98 12.78 -6.15
N ASP A 560 2.10 12.79 -6.88
CA ASP A 560 2.84 11.58 -7.23
C ASP A 560 3.89 11.20 -6.17
N LEU A 561 4.55 12.16 -5.50
CA LEU A 561 5.51 11.89 -4.41
C LEU A 561 4.90 11.07 -3.27
N PRO A 562 3.67 11.34 -2.76
CA PRO A 562 3.05 10.50 -1.73
C PRO A 562 2.74 9.06 -2.16
N LYS A 563 2.76 8.77 -3.46
CA LYS A 563 2.53 7.41 -3.99
C LYS A 563 3.80 6.57 -3.96
N VAL A 564 4.97 7.19 -3.87
CA VAL A 564 6.23 6.51 -3.56
C VAL A 564 6.17 6.03 -2.11
N ASN A 565 5.57 4.86 -1.90
CA ASN A 565 5.24 4.34 -0.56
C ASN A 565 5.67 2.88 -0.38
N GLY A 566 6.49 2.36 -1.30
CA GLY A 566 7.00 0.99 -1.29
C GLY A 566 5.98 -0.08 -1.68
N LYS A 567 4.78 0.29 -2.18
CA LYS A 567 3.75 -0.64 -2.65
C LYS A 567 3.50 -0.46 -4.13
N ASP A 568 3.18 -1.57 -4.80
CA ASP A 568 2.71 -1.54 -6.18
C ASP A 568 1.38 -0.77 -6.27
N SER A 569 1.20 -0.02 -7.35
CA SER A 569 -0.04 0.72 -7.62
C SER A 569 -1.24 -0.23 -7.61
N PRO A 570 -2.41 0.20 -7.10
CA PRO A 570 -3.66 -0.57 -7.20
C PRO A 570 -4.07 -0.91 -8.64
N LEU A 571 -3.50 -0.25 -9.64
CA LEU A 571 -3.70 -0.53 -11.06
C LEU A 571 -2.88 -1.72 -11.57
N SER A 572 -1.92 -2.22 -10.78
CA SER A 572 -1.16 -3.42 -11.10
C SER A 572 -2.06 -4.65 -11.15
N CYS A 573 -1.72 -5.60 -12.03
CA CYS A 573 -2.41 -6.87 -12.18
C CYS A 573 -1.42 -8.03 -12.37
N SER A 574 -1.94 -9.25 -12.52
CA SER A 574 -1.07 -10.42 -12.73
C SER A 574 -0.19 -10.21 -13.97
N GLY A 575 1.12 -10.34 -13.82
CA GLY A 575 2.08 -10.16 -14.90
C GLY A 575 2.42 -8.72 -15.28
N ARG A 576 1.73 -7.71 -14.72
CA ARG A 576 1.99 -6.28 -14.99
C ARG A 576 2.04 -5.47 -13.72
N ILE A 577 3.23 -4.94 -13.41
CA ILE A 577 3.49 -4.18 -12.20
C ILE A 577 3.68 -2.71 -12.57
N ILE A 578 2.88 -1.83 -11.95
CA ILE A 578 3.07 -0.38 -11.98
C ILE A 578 3.57 0.01 -10.59
N HIS A 579 4.79 0.53 -10.49
CA HIS A 579 5.36 0.99 -9.22
C HIS A 579 5.66 2.48 -9.29
N TYR A 580 5.42 3.22 -8.21
CA TYR A 580 5.83 4.62 -8.11
C TYR A 580 7.16 4.72 -7.39
N ASP A 581 8.10 5.39 -8.03
CA ASP A 581 9.45 5.66 -7.54
C ASP A 581 9.80 7.13 -7.80
N ALA A 582 11.07 7.51 -7.79
CA ALA A 582 11.42 8.91 -7.92
C ALA A 582 12.60 9.17 -8.86
N GLU A 583 12.50 10.32 -9.52
CA GLU A 583 13.62 10.99 -10.15
C GLU A 583 13.94 12.25 -9.37
N TRP A 584 15.23 12.50 -9.17
CA TRP A 584 15.71 13.77 -8.67
C TRP A 584 16.34 14.56 -9.81
N HIS A 585 15.78 15.73 -10.09
CA HIS A 585 16.28 16.63 -11.11
C HIS A 585 16.30 18.08 -10.61
N TRP A 586 17.48 18.71 -10.66
CA TRP A 586 17.70 20.13 -10.30
C TRP A 586 18.73 20.72 -11.26
N ASP A 587 18.26 21.18 -12.41
CA ASP A 587 19.11 21.46 -13.56
C ASP A 587 20.06 22.66 -13.38
N PRO A 588 21.30 22.59 -13.90
CA PRO A 588 22.20 23.73 -13.91
C PRO A 588 21.80 24.78 -14.96
N ALA A 589 21.06 24.40 -16.01
CA ALA A 589 20.79 25.24 -17.19
C ALA A 589 19.32 25.69 -17.37
N GLY A 590 18.35 25.14 -16.62
CA GLY A 590 16.93 25.52 -16.72
C GLY A 590 16.65 26.97 -16.30
N THR A 591 15.68 27.65 -16.94
CA THR A 591 15.31 29.06 -16.63
C THR A 591 14.23 29.21 -15.56
N THR A 592 13.75 28.10 -14.98
CA THR A 592 12.48 28.04 -14.23
C THR A 592 12.63 27.84 -12.73
N PHE A 593 13.84 27.58 -12.22
CA PHE A 593 14.03 27.14 -10.83
C PHE A 593 14.68 28.20 -9.93
N GLU A 594 14.21 28.31 -8.69
CA GLU A 594 14.82 29.15 -7.65
C GLU A 594 16.21 28.63 -7.26
N TYR A 595 16.33 27.30 -7.21
CA TYR A 595 17.56 26.59 -6.86
C TYR A 595 18.05 25.73 -8.02
N LYS A 596 19.38 25.51 -8.10
CA LYS A 596 20.03 24.73 -9.17
C LYS A 596 21.11 23.84 -8.58
N ALA A 597 21.30 22.66 -9.16
CA ALA A 597 22.36 21.74 -8.76
C ALA A 597 23.28 21.40 -9.92
N LEU A 598 24.50 20.99 -9.57
CA LEU A 598 25.38 20.33 -10.51
C LEU A 598 25.13 18.82 -10.43
N GLY A 599 25.31 18.09 -11.53
CA GLY A 599 25.37 16.62 -11.48
C GLY A 599 24.43 15.86 -12.41
N GLY A 600 23.46 16.53 -13.04
CA GLY A 600 22.46 15.87 -13.89
C GLY A 600 21.36 15.21 -13.05
N HIS A 601 20.65 14.25 -13.63
CA HIS A 601 19.48 13.62 -13.03
C HIS A 601 19.85 12.24 -12.44
N VAL A 602 19.18 11.86 -11.34
CA VAL A 602 19.35 10.52 -10.74
C VAL A 602 18.01 9.86 -10.48
N VAL A 603 17.94 8.57 -10.77
CA VAL A 603 16.75 7.74 -10.54
C VAL A 603 16.95 6.88 -9.30
N LEU A 604 15.92 6.83 -8.45
CA LEU A 604 15.88 6.09 -7.21
C LEU A 604 14.71 5.09 -7.28
N LEU A 605 15.03 3.79 -7.38
CA LEU A 605 14.03 2.73 -7.52
C LEU A 605 13.87 1.87 -6.26
N GLY A 606 12.63 1.55 -5.90
CA GLY A 606 12.26 0.77 -4.73
C GLY A 606 12.21 1.57 -3.43
N LEU A 607 11.92 2.87 -3.50
CA LEU A 607 11.80 3.72 -2.33
C LEU A 607 10.50 3.44 -1.54
N THR A 608 10.57 3.62 -0.22
CA THR A 608 9.39 3.53 0.66
C THR A 608 8.77 4.89 0.99
N GLU A 609 9.48 5.98 0.67
CA GLU A 609 9.02 7.36 0.78
C GLU A 609 9.85 8.26 -0.14
N ALA A 610 9.20 9.28 -0.70
CA ALA A 610 9.86 10.37 -1.43
C ALA A 610 9.24 11.72 -1.07
N HIS A 611 10.04 12.76 -1.14
CA HIS A 611 9.66 14.16 -1.00
C HIS A 611 10.66 15.01 -1.78
N GLN A 612 10.33 16.27 -2.05
CA GLN A 612 11.27 17.18 -2.68
C GLN A 612 12.50 17.39 -1.79
N ILE A 613 13.69 17.26 -2.37
CA ILE A 613 14.97 17.49 -1.70
C ILE A 613 15.82 18.32 -2.63
N TRP A 614 16.22 19.52 -2.22
CA TRP A 614 17.25 20.27 -2.93
C TRP A 614 18.63 20.02 -2.30
N ASP A 615 19.64 19.78 -3.14
CA ASP A 615 21.05 19.71 -2.74
C ASP A 615 21.96 20.22 -3.86
N GLU A 616 23.17 20.70 -3.53
CA GLU A 616 24.09 21.28 -4.53
C GLU A 616 24.76 20.22 -5.42
N SER A 617 24.71 18.95 -5.00
CA SER A 617 25.29 17.79 -5.70
C SER A 617 24.46 16.51 -5.42
N PRO A 618 24.37 15.56 -6.37
CA PRO A 618 23.55 14.35 -6.25
C PRO A 618 23.98 13.41 -5.12
N TYR A 619 25.17 13.58 -4.53
CA TYR A 619 25.68 12.59 -3.57
C TYR A 619 24.77 12.41 -2.33
N LYS A 620 24.15 13.48 -1.80
CA LYS A 620 23.23 13.34 -0.66
C LYS A 620 21.94 12.61 -1.06
N ILE A 621 21.54 12.73 -2.31
CA ILE A 621 20.37 12.07 -2.88
C ILE A 621 20.64 10.58 -3.10
N LEU A 622 21.83 10.25 -3.63
CA LEU A 622 22.28 8.86 -3.73
C LEU A 622 22.37 8.21 -2.34
N GLU A 623 22.91 8.92 -1.35
CA GLU A 623 22.95 8.46 0.05
C GLU A 623 21.54 8.29 0.64
N TYR A 624 20.61 9.21 0.34
CA TYR A 624 19.20 9.10 0.71
C TYR A 624 18.57 7.84 0.13
N GLY A 625 18.69 7.59 -1.17
CA GLY A 625 18.06 6.45 -1.82
C GLY A 625 18.53 5.11 -1.25
N ARG A 626 19.86 4.97 -1.06
CA ARG A 626 20.43 3.76 -0.46
C ARG A 626 19.96 3.55 0.99
N LYS A 627 19.85 4.62 1.78
CA LYS A 627 19.36 4.54 3.17
C LYS A 627 17.91 4.07 3.25
N HIS A 628 17.11 4.33 2.22
CA HIS A 628 15.72 3.89 2.10
C HIS A 628 15.56 2.60 1.28
N ASN A 629 16.63 1.79 1.20
CA ASN A 629 16.65 0.50 0.51
C ASN A 629 16.36 0.58 -1.00
N GLY A 630 16.44 1.78 -1.59
CA GLY A 630 16.36 1.98 -3.03
C GLY A 630 17.67 1.59 -3.72
N ILE A 631 17.59 1.26 -5.00
CA ILE A 631 18.75 1.23 -5.89
C ILE A 631 18.85 2.57 -6.59
N VAL A 632 20.08 3.05 -6.81
CA VAL A 632 20.30 4.41 -7.31
C VAL A 632 21.24 4.42 -8.52
N GLY A 633 20.99 5.30 -9.47
CA GLY A 633 21.80 5.42 -10.67
C GLY A 633 21.59 6.74 -11.40
N PHE A 634 22.55 7.08 -12.26
CA PHE A 634 22.39 8.20 -13.19
C PHE A 634 21.56 7.74 -14.40
N CYS A 635 20.58 8.57 -14.76
CA CYS A 635 19.85 8.51 -16.02
C CYS A 635 20.46 9.48 -17.04
N HIS A 636 19.88 9.50 -18.25
CA HIS A 636 20.18 10.50 -19.28
C HIS A 636 21.64 10.46 -19.75
N THR A 637 22.26 9.29 -19.70
CA THR A 637 23.69 9.14 -20.00
C THR A 637 23.97 9.30 -21.50
N GLU A 638 22.95 9.23 -22.35
CA GLU A 638 22.98 9.49 -23.80
C GLU A 638 23.42 10.92 -24.14
N TYR A 639 23.31 11.84 -23.20
CA TYR A 639 23.82 13.19 -23.38
C TYR A 639 25.36 13.25 -23.36
N LEU A 640 26.04 12.16 -23.04
CA LEU A 640 27.48 12.02 -23.17
C LEU A 640 27.89 11.98 -24.66
N ASN A 641 29.12 12.39 -24.95
CA ASN A 641 29.62 12.55 -26.33
C ASN A 641 31.08 12.08 -26.51
N ASP A 642 31.52 11.11 -25.71
CA ASP A 642 32.90 10.56 -25.67
C ASP A 642 34.01 11.58 -25.36
N GLN A 643 33.65 12.81 -25.01
CA GLN A 643 34.59 13.83 -24.52
C GLN A 643 34.40 14.10 -23.02
N ILE A 644 35.43 14.68 -22.40
CA ILE A 644 35.30 15.27 -21.07
C ILE A 644 34.36 16.47 -21.18
N GLN A 645 33.26 16.43 -20.44
CA GLN A 645 32.21 17.44 -20.54
C GLN A 645 32.72 18.80 -20.06
N ASN A 646 32.56 19.80 -20.91
CA ASN A 646 33.03 21.18 -20.68
C ASN A 646 31.90 22.22 -20.73
N TYR A 647 30.66 21.76 -20.91
CA TYR A 647 29.46 22.56 -20.85
C TYR A 647 28.39 21.80 -20.05
N LEU A 648 27.31 22.49 -19.70
CA LEU A 648 26.19 21.95 -18.94
C LEU A 648 24.90 22.11 -19.76
N ASN A 649 23.95 21.19 -19.58
CA ASN A 649 22.55 21.32 -20.00
C ASN A 649 21.65 20.83 -18.84
N CYS A 650 20.38 20.53 -19.08
CA CYS A 650 19.49 19.96 -18.06
C CYS A 650 20.06 18.69 -17.42
N CYS A 651 20.62 17.80 -18.24
CA CYS A 651 20.57 16.37 -17.97
C CYS A 651 21.94 15.66 -18.00
N ILE A 652 23.03 16.30 -18.48
CA ILE A 652 24.35 15.66 -18.58
C ILE A 652 24.85 15.24 -17.18
N PRO A 653 25.11 13.94 -16.94
CA PRO A 653 25.41 13.42 -15.61
C PRO A 653 26.89 13.62 -15.21
N ILE A 654 27.39 14.86 -15.14
CA ILE A 654 28.84 15.13 -15.07
C ILE A 654 29.57 14.54 -13.84
N GLU A 655 28.86 14.18 -12.78
CA GLU A 655 29.43 13.61 -11.55
C GLU A 655 29.46 12.08 -11.52
N TYR A 656 28.95 11.39 -12.56
CA TYR A 656 28.94 9.92 -12.60
C TYR A 656 30.30 9.27 -12.32
N PRO A 657 31.47 9.78 -12.80
CA PRO A 657 32.75 9.11 -12.54
C PRO A 657 33.14 9.13 -11.07
N VAL A 658 32.76 10.20 -10.36
CA VAL A 658 33.05 10.38 -8.94
C VAL A 658 32.25 9.38 -8.13
N GLU A 659 30.94 9.36 -8.32
CA GLU A 659 30.03 8.56 -7.51
C GLU A 659 30.14 7.06 -7.84
N ALA A 660 30.49 6.72 -9.08
CA ALA A 660 30.86 5.35 -9.46
C ALA A 660 32.12 4.86 -8.72
N ALA A 661 33.19 5.67 -8.66
CA ALA A 661 34.43 5.29 -7.97
C ALA A 661 34.26 5.18 -6.45
N LEU A 662 33.33 5.95 -5.88
CA LEU A 662 33.00 5.89 -4.46
C LEU A 662 32.03 4.75 -4.12
N GLY A 663 31.53 4.02 -5.12
CA GLY A 663 30.65 2.87 -4.94
C GLY A 663 29.23 3.24 -4.52
N MET A 664 28.76 4.43 -4.92
CA MET A 664 27.40 4.90 -4.60
C MET A 664 26.36 4.42 -5.59
N LEU A 665 26.75 4.20 -6.85
CA LEU A 665 25.84 3.82 -7.92
C LEU A 665 25.62 2.31 -7.96
N ASP A 666 24.38 1.91 -8.22
CA ASP A 666 23.97 0.52 -8.45
C ASP A 666 23.80 0.22 -9.95
N PHE A 667 23.38 1.21 -10.75
CA PHE A 667 23.17 1.08 -12.19
C PHE A 667 23.54 2.35 -12.97
N PHE A 668 23.62 2.19 -14.29
CA PHE A 668 23.83 3.25 -15.27
C PHE A 668 22.74 3.10 -16.35
N SER A 669 21.97 4.16 -16.62
CA SER A 669 20.78 4.05 -17.47
C SER A 669 20.91 4.77 -18.81
N GLU A 670 20.40 4.10 -19.83
CA GLU A 670 20.17 4.60 -21.18
C GLU A 670 18.71 5.08 -21.36
N ASP A 671 18.46 6.38 -21.45
CA ASP A 671 17.11 6.96 -21.52
C ASP A 671 16.92 8.05 -22.61
N VAL A 672 15.70 8.60 -22.68
CA VAL A 672 15.28 9.79 -23.46
C VAL A 672 15.16 9.63 -24.98
N TYR A 673 16.00 8.81 -25.64
CA TYR A 673 16.14 8.88 -27.10
C TYR A 673 15.82 7.59 -27.84
N GLY A 674 14.76 7.66 -28.65
CA GLY A 674 14.27 6.59 -29.53
C GLY A 674 14.33 6.97 -31.02
N THR A 675 13.48 6.33 -31.81
CA THR A 675 13.44 6.49 -33.28
C THR A 675 12.87 7.83 -33.76
N GLN A 676 12.29 8.63 -32.87
CA GLN A 676 11.69 9.92 -33.18
C GLN A 676 12.41 11.06 -32.44
N SER A 677 12.85 10.85 -31.21
CA SER A 677 13.63 11.80 -30.40
C SER A 677 15.13 11.55 -30.58
N HIS A 678 15.83 12.37 -31.38
CA HIS A 678 17.27 12.22 -31.62
C HIS A 678 18.08 13.31 -30.93
N ASN A 679 19.31 12.99 -30.53
CA ASN A 679 20.28 13.98 -30.03
C ASN A 679 21.44 14.17 -31.02
N ASN A 680 21.78 15.41 -31.38
CA ASN A 680 22.86 15.75 -32.32
C ASN A 680 22.84 14.98 -33.65
N GLY A 681 21.65 14.55 -34.10
CA GLY A 681 21.49 13.75 -35.32
C GLY A 681 21.94 12.29 -35.20
N ASN A 682 22.31 11.81 -34.01
CA ASN A 682 22.62 10.41 -33.76
C ASN A 682 21.55 9.80 -32.86
N TYR A 683 20.90 8.77 -33.38
CA TYR A 683 19.95 7.94 -32.64
C TYR A 683 20.62 7.21 -31.49
N SER A 684 21.92 6.89 -31.58
CA SER A 684 22.59 5.92 -30.71
C SER A 684 23.88 6.48 -30.18
N ALA A 685 23.80 7.17 -29.05
CA ALA A 685 24.96 7.64 -28.33
C ALA A 685 25.71 6.44 -27.73
N ASP A 686 26.51 5.75 -28.57
CA ASP A 686 27.49 4.75 -28.13
C ASP A 686 28.43 5.31 -27.05
N ALA A 687 28.47 6.64 -26.87
CA ALA A 687 29.11 7.32 -25.75
C ALA A 687 28.68 6.79 -24.37
N THR A 688 27.41 6.43 -24.18
CA THR A 688 26.96 5.78 -22.94
C THR A 688 27.67 4.45 -22.74
N ILE A 689 27.59 3.57 -23.74
CA ILE A 689 28.24 2.25 -23.72
C ILE A 689 29.75 2.38 -23.55
N ASN A 690 30.37 3.36 -24.21
CA ASN A 690 31.80 3.65 -24.08
C ASN A 690 32.14 4.08 -22.65
N ALA A 691 31.38 5.00 -22.05
CA ALA A 691 31.56 5.42 -20.66
C ALA A 691 31.38 4.24 -19.69
N TYR A 692 30.34 3.42 -19.91
CA TYR A 692 30.09 2.20 -19.14
C TYR A 692 31.28 1.23 -19.23
N TYR A 693 31.83 1.00 -20.42
CA TYR A 693 33.01 0.16 -20.62
C TYR A 693 34.26 0.71 -19.92
N LYS A 694 34.46 2.03 -19.87
CA LYS A 694 35.56 2.63 -19.11
C LYS A 694 35.45 2.35 -17.63
N LEU A 695 34.24 2.44 -17.06
CA LEU A 695 33.97 2.09 -15.65
C LEU A 695 34.26 0.60 -15.39
N LEU A 696 33.75 -0.29 -16.26
CA LEU A 696 34.00 -1.73 -16.16
C LEU A 696 35.51 -2.08 -16.28
N ASN A 697 36.23 -1.39 -17.16
CA ASN A 697 37.69 -1.56 -17.34
C ASN A 697 38.49 -1.15 -16.10
N CYS A 698 37.96 -0.20 -15.31
CA CYS A 698 38.49 0.19 -14.00
C CYS A 698 38.12 -0.82 -12.89
N GLY A 699 37.25 -1.78 -13.17
CA GLY A 699 36.73 -2.77 -12.22
C GLY A 699 35.60 -2.24 -11.34
N ILE A 700 34.95 -1.14 -11.74
CA ILE A 700 33.72 -0.66 -11.14
C ILE A 700 32.57 -1.43 -11.78
N ARG A 701 31.79 -2.14 -10.96
CA ARG A 701 30.69 -3.00 -11.43
C ARG A 701 29.36 -2.28 -11.23
N LEU A 702 28.63 -2.06 -12.31
CA LEU A 702 27.30 -1.42 -12.29
C LEU A 702 26.32 -2.25 -13.13
N GLY A 703 25.05 -2.25 -12.74
CA GLY A 703 23.96 -2.65 -13.61
C GLY A 703 23.88 -1.76 -14.86
N LEU A 704 23.30 -2.30 -15.93
CA LEU A 704 22.95 -1.56 -17.14
C LEU A 704 21.43 -1.66 -17.32
N CYS A 705 20.76 -0.53 -17.48
CA CYS A 705 19.34 -0.48 -17.78
C CYS A 705 19.05 0.58 -18.84
N ALA A 706 17.83 0.56 -19.33
CA ALA A 706 17.27 1.55 -20.23
C ALA A 706 15.80 1.81 -19.90
N GLY A 707 15.36 3.05 -20.12
CA GLY A 707 13.99 3.49 -19.94
C GLY A 707 13.58 4.49 -21.00
N THR A 708 12.28 4.68 -21.20
CA THR A 708 11.82 5.59 -22.26
C THR A 708 11.96 7.06 -21.90
N ASP A 709 11.92 7.40 -20.61
CA ASP A 709 11.71 8.77 -20.14
C ASP A 709 10.45 9.39 -20.79
N TYR A 710 9.37 8.62 -20.82
CA TYR A 710 8.09 9.09 -21.37
C TYR A 710 7.49 10.17 -20.47
N PRO A 711 6.85 11.23 -20.98
CA PRO A 711 6.75 11.63 -22.39
C PRO A 711 7.87 12.60 -22.83
N CYS A 712 8.89 12.84 -22.00
CA CYS A 712 10.01 13.73 -22.28
C CYS A 712 10.78 13.35 -23.56
N ASN A 713 10.68 12.09 -23.98
CA ASN A 713 11.17 11.54 -25.23
C ASN A 713 10.32 11.84 -26.49
N LEU A 714 9.64 13.00 -26.58
CA LEU A 714 8.65 13.30 -27.63
C LEU A 714 7.46 12.32 -27.65
N SER A 715 7.08 11.79 -26.48
CA SER A 715 5.96 10.87 -26.30
C SER A 715 6.09 9.57 -27.11
N GLU A 716 7.31 9.08 -27.36
CA GLU A 716 7.51 7.74 -27.93
C GLU A 716 6.94 6.68 -26.97
N PRO A 717 6.20 5.66 -27.45
CA PRO A 717 5.50 4.71 -26.59
C PRO A 717 6.40 4.01 -25.57
N PHE A 718 5.81 3.63 -24.42
CA PHE A 718 6.49 2.84 -23.39
C PHE A 718 7.23 1.65 -23.98
N GLY A 719 8.42 1.36 -23.47
CA GLY A 719 9.17 0.19 -23.93
C GLY A 719 9.79 0.33 -25.32
N THR A 720 9.77 1.51 -25.96
CA THR A 720 10.63 1.76 -27.13
C THR A 720 12.10 1.59 -26.75
N LEU A 721 12.45 2.02 -25.53
CA LEU A 721 13.65 1.63 -24.80
C LEU A 721 13.19 0.79 -23.60
N LEU A 722 13.79 -0.38 -23.39
CA LEU A 722 13.40 -1.24 -22.30
C LEU A 722 14.59 -2.01 -21.70
N THR A 723 14.37 -2.48 -20.49
CA THR A 723 15.26 -3.38 -19.78
C THR A 723 14.60 -4.74 -19.63
N TYR A 724 15.22 -5.79 -20.17
CA TYR A 724 14.92 -7.16 -19.79
C TYR A 724 15.67 -7.51 -18.51
N SER A 725 14.96 -7.94 -17.48
CA SER A 725 15.54 -8.36 -16.20
C SER A 725 15.29 -9.83 -15.93
N ARG A 726 16.36 -10.60 -15.65
CA ARG A 726 16.26 -12.02 -15.30
C ARG A 726 15.85 -12.19 -13.84
N VAL A 727 14.66 -12.76 -13.62
CA VAL A 727 14.11 -12.99 -12.27
C VAL A 727 13.95 -14.47 -12.00
N ASP A 728 14.48 -14.92 -10.86
CA ASP A 728 14.31 -16.30 -10.39
C ASP A 728 13.00 -16.44 -9.58
N GLY A 729 12.15 -17.37 -10.01
CA GLY A 729 10.85 -17.64 -9.40
C GLY A 729 9.81 -16.57 -9.77
N ALA A 730 8.86 -16.31 -8.85
CA ALA A 730 7.80 -15.34 -9.11
C ALA A 730 8.35 -13.91 -9.26
N LEU A 731 7.86 -13.21 -10.30
CA LEU A 731 8.11 -11.78 -10.53
C LEU A 731 7.53 -10.94 -9.38
N THR A 732 8.34 -10.05 -8.85
CA THR A 732 7.95 -8.95 -7.96
C THR A 732 8.74 -7.71 -8.33
N TYR A 733 8.24 -6.52 -8.02
CA TYR A 733 8.95 -5.27 -8.31
C TYR A 733 10.37 -5.28 -7.73
N ARG A 734 10.49 -5.62 -6.44
CA ARG A 734 11.77 -5.70 -5.72
C ARG A 734 12.79 -6.60 -6.44
N LYS A 735 12.38 -7.79 -6.88
CA LYS A 735 13.29 -8.71 -7.58
C LYS A 735 13.69 -8.18 -8.96
N TRP A 736 12.78 -7.49 -9.64
CA TRP A 736 13.05 -6.89 -10.95
C TRP A 736 14.11 -5.78 -10.83
N ILE A 737 13.99 -4.86 -9.87
CA ILE A 737 15.01 -3.82 -9.64
C ILE A 737 16.31 -4.39 -9.05
N GLU A 738 16.27 -5.47 -8.25
CA GLU A 738 17.50 -6.16 -7.82
C GLU A 738 18.23 -6.81 -8.99
N ALA A 739 17.51 -7.35 -9.97
CA ALA A 739 18.13 -7.86 -11.19
C ALA A 739 18.85 -6.74 -11.97
N ILE A 740 18.30 -5.52 -11.98
CA ILE A 740 18.99 -4.33 -12.53
C ILE A 740 20.30 -4.05 -11.77
N ARG A 741 20.24 -3.88 -10.44
CA ARG A 741 21.44 -3.66 -9.60
C ARG A 741 22.49 -4.74 -9.80
N ASP A 742 22.07 -6.00 -9.86
CA ASP A 742 22.97 -7.15 -9.95
C ASP A 742 23.50 -7.36 -11.39
N GLY A 743 23.13 -6.52 -12.36
CA GLY A 743 23.55 -6.62 -13.76
C GLY A 743 22.98 -7.84 -14.48
N ARG A 744 21.84 -8.37 -14.02
CA ARG A 744 21.13 -9.49 -14.66
C ARG A 744 20.19 -8.99 -15.76
N THR A 745 20.73 -8.14 -16.64
CA THR A 745 19.96 -7.36 -17.60
C THR A 745 20.43 -7.50 -19.05
N VAL A 746 19.47 -7.28 -19.96
CA VAL A 746 19.71 -6.98 -21.37
C VAL A 746 18.91 -5.73 -21.70
N VAL A 747 19.55 -4.69 -22.20
CA VAL A 747 18.86 -3.46 -22.65
C VAL A 747 18.52 -3.57 -24.13
N SER A 748 17.37 -3.02 -24.51
CA SER A 748 16.90 -2.96 -25.90
C SER A 748 16.44 -1.55 -26.24
N ARG A 749 16.82 -1.07 -27.42
CA ARG A 749 16.53 0.29 -27.92
C ARG A 749 15.65 0.29 -29.17
N ASN A 750 15.21 -0.89 -29.59
CA ASN A 750 14.18 -1.07 -30.60
C ASN A 750 12.98 -1.85 -30.03
N GLY A 751 12.74 -1.66 -28.73
CA GLY A 751 11.70 -2.31 -27.96
C GLY A 751 11.75 -3.83 -27.98
N HIS A 752 10.57 -4.44 -27.99
CA HIS A 752 10.39 -5.88 -27.75
C HIS A 752 10.64 -6.76 -28.99
N LEU A 753 11.48 -6.30 -29.93
CA LEU A 753 11.65 -6.95 -31.23
C LEU A 753 12.69 -8.08 -31.21
N GLU A 754 13.68 -8.03 -30.33
CA GLU A 754 14.79 -8.95 -30.30
C GLU A 754 15.40 -9.15 -28.91
N PHE A 755 16.21 -10.19 -28.76
CA PHE A 755 16.89 -10.51 -27.51
C PHE A 755 18.26 -11.16 -27.76
N ILE A 756 19.19 -10.95 -26.84
CA ILE A 756 20.51 -11.59 -26.84
C ILE A 756 20.63 -12.50 -25.60
N ASP A 757 20.62 -13.81 -25.81
CA ASP A 757 20.93 -14.80 -24.78
C ASP A 757 22.42 -15.13 -24.83
N MET A 758 23.20 -14.56 -23.88
CA MET A 758 24.62 -14.86 -23.70
C MET A 758 24.83 -15.90 -22.60
N LYS A 759 25.51 -16.99 -22.93
CA LYS A 759 25.91 -18.05 -22.01
C LYS A 759 27.42 -18.29 -22.05
N VAL A 760 28.05 -18.22 -20.89
CA VAL A 760 29.47 -18.54 -20.68
C VAL A 760 29.59 -19.89 -19.96
N ASN A 761 30.43 -20.79 -20.48
CA ASN A 761 30.55 -22.19 -20.07
C ASN A 761 29.18 -22.92 -19.99
N GLY A 762 28.26 -22.55 -20.89
CA GLY A 762 26.92 -23.13 -20.99
C GLY A 762 25.96 -22.84 -19.84
N LYS A 763 26.37 -22.07 -18.81
CA LYS A 763 25.54 -21.84 -17.61
C LYS A 763 25.55 -20.42 -17.04
N TYR A 764 26.65 -19.68 -17.19
CA TYR A 764 26.76 -18.34 -16.62
C TYR A 764 26.18 -17.32 -17.60
N GLN A 765 25.44 -16.34 -17.09
CA GLN A 765 24.70 -15.33 -17.85
C GLN A 765 24.97 -13.93 -17.28
N PRO A 766 24.52 -12.83 -17.94
CA PRO A 766 24.69 -11.48 -17.42
C PRO A 766 24.44 -11.35 -15.90
N GLY A 767 25.34 -10.66 -15.22
CA GLY A 767 25.35 -10.47 -13.77
C GLY A 767 26.16 -11.54 -13.01
N ASP A 768 26.45 -12.69 -13.63
CA ASP A 768 27.18 -13.76 -12.96
C ASP A 768 28.70 -13.50 -12.91
N GLU A 769 29.38 -14.14 -11.94
CA GLU A 769 30.84 -14.14 -11.80
C GLU A 769 31.43 -15.57 -11.87
N ILE A 770 32.44 -15.73 -12.71
CA ILE A 770 33.26 -16.94 -12.82
C ILE A 770 34.59 -16.72 -12.09
N LYS A 771 34.87 -17.52 -11.06
CA LYS A 771 36.15 -17.47 -10.33
C LYS A 771 37.12 -18.53 -10.83
N MET A 772 38.25 -18.09 -11.38
CA MET A 772 39.31 -18.96 -11.90
C MET A 772 40.57 -18.85 -11.05
N LYS A 773 41.15 -20.00 -10.66
CA LYS A 773 42.39 -20.04 -9.87
C LYS A 773 43.65 -19.70 -10.67
N ASN A 774 43.58 -19.84 -11.99
CA ASN A 774 44.68 -19.60 -12.93
C ASN A 774 44.10 -18.96 -14.20
N LYS A 775 44.96 -18.39 -15.04
CA LYS A 775 44.64 -18.00 -16.42
C LYS A 775 44.02 -19.19 -17.16
N GLY A 776 43.10 -18.95 -18.08
CA GLY A 776 42.49 -20.04 -18.85
C GLY A 776 41.48 -19.54 -19.88
N THR A 777 40.65 -20.46 -20.35
CA THR A 777 39.70 -20.20 -21.43
C THR A 777 38.29 -20.50 -20.96
N VAL A 778 37.33 -19.68 -21.38
CA VAL A 778 35.90 -19.94 -21.23
C VAL A 778 35.26 -20.09 -22.61
N SER A 779 34.27 -20.96 -22.74
CA SER A 779 33.44 -21.03 -23.94
C SER A 779 32.31 -20.02 -23.83
N VAL A 780 32.01 -19.32 -24.92
CA VAL A 780 30.94 -18.32 -24.98
C VAL A 780 30.04 -18.68 -26.15
N GLU A 781 28.75 -18.74 -25.88
CA GLU A 781 27.68 -18.82 -26.89
C GLU A 781 26.79 -17.59 -26.72
N VAL A 782 26.58 -16.86 -27.81
CA VAL A 782 25.67 -15.75 -27.89
C VAL A 782 24.62 -16.09 -28.93
N LYS A 783 23.35 -16.09 -28.53
CA LYS A 783 22.21 -16.37 -29.40
C LYS A 783 21.37 -15.11 -29.53
N TRP A 784 21.22 -14.64 -30.77
CA TRP A 784 20.38 -13.51 -31.12
C TRP A 784 19.05 -14.02 -31.72
N THR A 785 17.95 -13.71 -31.04
CA THR A 785 16.57 -14.05 -31.42
C THR A 785 15.80 -12.80 -31.79
N SER A 786 14.84 -12.92 -32.72
CA SER A 786 14.02 -11.81 -33.17
C SER A 786 12.62 -12.27 -33.58
N VAL A 787 11.63 -11.41 -33.39
CA VAL A 787 10.21 -11.64 -33.75
C VAL A 787 9.89 -11.28 -35.21
N LYS A 788 10.83 -10.64 -35.90
CA LYS A 788 10.76 -10.33 -37.34
C LYS A 788 12.17 -10.35 -37.96
N PRO A 789 12.32 -10.38 -39.30
CA PRO A 789 13.65 -10.28 -39.91
C PRO A 789 14.36 -8.98 -39.52
N LEU A 790 15.51 -9.09 -38.84
CA LEU A 790 16.41 -8.00 -38.48
C LEU A 790 17.82 -8.38 -38.93
N THR A 791 18.51 -7.47 -39.62
CA THR A 791 19.86 -7.71 -40.14
C THR A 791 20.86 -6.84 -39.41
N GLY A 792 22.02 -7.39 -39.07
CA GLY A 792 23.06 -6.67 -38.35
C GLY A 792 24.25 -7.55 -38.02
N THR A 793 25.05 -7.08 -37.07
CA THR A 793 26.23 -7.78 -36.55
C THR A 793 26.05 -8.10 -35.08
N LEU A 794 26.16 -9.38 -34.72
CA LEU A 794 26.26 -9.84 -33.34
C LEU A 794 27.73 -9.82 -32.91
N GLU A 795 28.06 -9.05 -31.88
CA GLU A 795 29.42 -8.87 -31.38
C GLU A 795 29.59 -9.41 -29.96
N LEU A 796 30.72 -10.06 -29.69
CA LEU A 796 31.21 -10.32 -28.35
C LEU A 796 32.31 -9.31 -28.00
N VAL A 797 32.14 -8.64 -26.87
CA VAL A 797 33.06 -7.63 -26.34
C VAL A 797 33.76 -8.15 -25.09
N PHE A 798 35.09 -8.08 -25.06
CA PHE A 798 35.92 -8.40 -23.91
C PHE A 798 36.75 -7.17 -23.53
N ASN A 799 36.57 -6.66 -22.31
CA ASN A 799 37.30 -5.50 -21.79
C ASN A 799 37.28 -4.28 -22.75
N GLY A 800 36.11 -4.00 -23.33
CA GLY A 800 35.87 -2.88 -24.24
C GLY A 800 36.30 -3.11 -25.70
N LYS A 801 36.81 -4.29 -26.04
CA LYS A 801 37.24 -4.63 -27.41
C LYS A 801 36.36 -5.74 -27.99
N VAL A 802 35.93 -5.59 -29.25
CA VAL A 802 35.25 -6.65 -29.99
C VAL A 802 36.24 -7.78 -30.27
N VAL A 803 35.97 -8.96 -29.74
CA VAL A 803 36.84 -10.15 -29.85
C VAL A 803 36.29 -11.22 -30.79
N ALA A 804 34.99 -11.17 -31.08
CA ALA A 804 34.35 -12.00 -32.09
C ALA A 804 33.12 -11.30 -32.63
N LYS A 805 32.77 -11.58 -33.89
CA LYS A 805 31.56 -11.06 -34.52
C LYS A 805 30.96 -12.05 -35.50
N GLN A 806 29.65 -11.96 -35.69
CA GLN A 806 28.88 -12.73 -36.68
C GLN A 806 27.85 -11.81 -37.33
N GLU A 807 28.00 -11.57 -38.63
CA GLU A 807 26.97 -10.90 -39.44
C GLU A 807 25.85 -11.89 -39.76
N GLY A 808 24.61 -11.42 -39.80
CA GLY A 808 23.47 -12.26 -40.16
C GLY A 808 22.12 -11.55 -40.06
N THR A 809 21.08 -12.30 -40.39
CA THR A 809 19.68 -11.89 -40.25
C THR A 809 18.99 -12.83 -39.28
N ALA A 810 18.60 -12.34 -38.10
CA ALA A 810 17.77 -13.09 -37.17
C ALA A 810 16.29 -12.89 -37.54
N GLN A 811 15.51 -13.96 -37.46
CA GLN A 811 14.07 -13.95 -37.73
C GLN A 811 13.38 -15.02 -36.87
N PRO A 812 12.04 -15.07 -36.81
CA PRO A 812 11.33 -16.07 -36.02
C PRO A 812 11.87 -17.48 -36.28
N GLU A 813 12.13 -18.21 -35.19
CA GLU A 813 12.66 -19.59 -35.19
C GLU A 813 14.06 -19.77 -35.81
N THR A 814 14.66 -18.74 -36.42
CA THR A 814 15.97 -18.78 -37.07
C THR A 814 16.91 -17.76 -36.41
N PRO A 815 17.52 -18.11 -35.26
CA PRO A 815 18.43 -17.22 -34.56
C PRO A 815 19.81 -17.16 -35.23
N VAL A 816 20.52 -16.05 -35.03
CA VAL A 816 21.96 -15.96 -35.33
C VAL A 816 22.74 -16.42 -34.09
N ILE A 817 23.73 -17.29 -34.28
CA ILE A 817 24.51 -17.87 -33.18
C ILE A 817 25.99 -17.55 -33.39
N LEU A 818 26.61 -16.95 -32.38
CA LEU A 818 28.05 -16.75 -32.29
C LEU A 818 28.62 -17.66 -31.20
N LYS A 819 29.61 -18.49 -31.55
CA LYS A 819 30.35 -19.32 -30.57
C LYS A 819 31.83 -19.01 -30.64
N VAL A 820 32.45 -18.77 -29.49
CA VAL A 820 33.88 -18.46 -29.40
C VAL A 820 34.46 -18.91 -28.06
N ASN A 821 35.75 -19.26 -28.08
CA ASN A 821 36.51 -19.52 -26.87
C ASN A 821 37.33 -18.28 -26.51
N GLN A 822 37.04 -17.64 -25.38
CA GLN A 822 37.75 -16.45 -24.93
C GLN A 822 38.81 -16.79 -23.90
N VAL A 823 40.04 -16.35 -24.14
CA VAL A 823 41.17 -16.50 -23.21
C VAL A 823 41.19 -15.35 -22.21
N PHE A 824 41.31 -15.69 -20.93
CA PHE A 824 41.49 -14.76 -19.81
C PHE A 824 42.89 -14.89 -19.25
N ALA A 825 43.77 -13.98 -19.70
CA ALA A 825 45.11 -13.83 -19.13
C ALA A 825 45.11 -13.07 -17.79
N GLN A 826 44.03 -12.36 -17.50
CA GLN A 826 43.76 -11.58 -16.29
C GLN A 826 42.25 -11.47 -16.08
N SER A 827 41.83 -10.91 -14.93
CA SER A 827 40.41 -10.65 -14.66
C SER A 827 39.83 -9.68 -15.69
N GLY A 828 38.58 -9.91 -16.08
CA GLY A 828 37.88 -9.08 -17.05
C GLY A 828 36.38 -9.35 -17.07
N TRP A 829 35.73 -8.84 -18.10
CA TRP A 829 34.29 -8.95 -18.29
C TRP A 829 33.94 -9.19 -19.76
N LEU A 830 32.80 -9.83 -20.00
CA LEU A 830 32.25 -10.11 -21.32
C LEU A 830 30.86 -9.50 -21.44
N CYS A 831 30.60 -8.78 -22.52
CA CYS A 831 29.27 -8.37 -22.96
C CYS A 831 29.03 -8.85 -24.38
N ALA A 832 27.77 -9.06 -24.74
CA ALA A 832 27.34 -9.23 -26.12
C ALA A 832 26.46 -8.05 -26.54
N ARG A 833 26.56 -7.65 -27.80
CA ARG A 833 25.71 -6.59 -28.36
C ARG A 833 25.36 -6.88 -29.82
N ARG A 834 24.20 -6.39 -30.24
CA ARG A 834 23.80 -6.35 -31.64
C ARG A 834 23.98 -4.92 -32.12
N ILE A 835 24.54 -4.76 -33.32
CA ILE A 835 24.86 -3.49 -33.99
C ILE A 835 24.26 -3.50 -35.40
N ASP A 836 23.74 -2.36 -35.85
CA ASP A 836 23.37 -2.09 -37.24
C ASP A 836 23.93 -0.72 -37.71
N GLU A 837 23.48 -0.21 -38.86
CA GLU A 837 23.90 1.09 -39.39
C GLU A 837 23.62 2.28 -38.45
N ASN A 838 22.70 2.13 -37.50
CA ASN A 838 22.33 3.17 -36.55
C ASN A 838 23.04 3.02 -35.20
N GLY A 839 23.92 2.01 -35.02
CA GLY A 839 24.67 1.77 -33.77
C GLY A 839 24.21 0.53 -33.02
N HIS A 840 24.52 0.45 -31.72
CA HIS A 840 24.02 -0.64 -30.90
C HIS A 840 22.50 -0.49 -30.70
N GLN A 841 21.78 -1.60 -30.60
CA GLN A 841 20.38 -1.52 -30.13
C GLN A 841 19.97 -2.59 -29.13
N THR A 842 20.82 -3.59 -28.87
CA THR A 842 20.59 -4.57 -27.81
C THR A 842 21.94 -4.89 -27.21
N HIS A 843 22.03 -4.84 -25.89
CA HIS A 843 23.29 -4.96 -25.18
C HIS A 843 23.08 -5.70 -23.86
N THR A 844 23.91 -6.71 -23.60
CA THR A 844 23.87 -7.44 -22.33
C THR A 844 24.74 -6.75 -21.28
N ALA A 845 24.26 -6.66 -20.04
CA ALA A 845 25.14 -6.45 -18.91
C ALA A 845 26.24 -7.54 -18.83
N PRO A 846 27.37 -7.29 -18.14
CA PRO A 846 28.54 -8.15 -18.21
C PRO A 846 28.38 -9.49 -17.47
N VAL A 847 29.04 -10.52 -18.01
CA VAL A 847 29.53 -11.67 -17.23
C VAL A 847 30.95 -11.37 -16.78
N TYR A 848 31.23 -11.49 -15.49
CA TYR A 848 32.57 -11.24 -14.94
C TYR A 848 33.39 -12.53 -14.85
N VAL A 849 34.69 -12.42 -15.11
CA VAL A 849 35.65 -13.49 -14.85
C VAL A 849 36.77 -12.95 -13.97
N THR A 850 36.87 -13.49 -12.76
CA THR A 850 37.87 -13.13 -11.76
C THR A 850 38.98 -14.18 -11.75
N VAL A 851 40.17 -13.79 -12.17
CA VAL A 851 41.37 -14.63 -12.23
C VAL A 851 42.25 -14.34 -11.01
N ASN A 852 42.63 -15.39 -10.29
CA ASN A 852 43.53 -15.34 -9.12
C ASN A 852 43.05 -14.37 -8.03
N ASN A 853 41.73 -14.19 -7.87
CA ASN A 853 41.12 -13.21 -6.97
C ASN A 853 41.63 -11.77 -7.17
N LYS A 854 42.16 -11.43 -8.35
CA LYS A 854 42.57 -10.06 -8.67
C LYS A 854 41.38 -9.28 -9.25
N PRO A 855 41.26 -7.98 -8.97
CA PRO A 855 40.20 -7.17 -9.57
C PRO A 855 40.45 -6.93 -11.06
N VAL A 856 39.42 -6.51 -11.80
CA VAL A 856 39.56 -6.08 -13.19
C VAL A 856 40.38 -4.78 -13.23
N ARG A 857 41.45 -4.78 -14.04
CA ARG A 857 42.33 -3.63 -14.31
C ARG A 857 42.70 -3.61 -15.78
N ALA A 858 41.68 -3.53 -16.62
CA ALA A 858 41.82 -3.78 -18.05
C ALA A 858 42.55 -2.66 -18.79
N SER A 859 42.42 -1.41 -18.33
CA SER A 859 42.93 -0.23 -19.06
C SER A 859 43.42 0.85 -18.10
N SER A 860 44.73 1.17 -18.18
CA SER A 860 45.30 2.33 -17.49
C SER A 860 44.83 3.64 -18.11
N GLU A 861 44.59 3.64 -19.43
CA GLU A 861 44.14 4.81 -20.19
C GLU A 861 42.73 5.23 -19.79
N ASP A 862 41.81 4.27 -19.60
CA ASP A 862 40.44 4.57 -19.17
C ASP A 862 40.40 5.09 -17.73
N ALA A 863 41.26 4.57 -16.84
CA ALA A 863 41.41 5.14 -15.51
C ALA A 863 41.96 6.58 -15.56
N GLN A 864 42.95 6.84 -16.43
CA GLN A 864 43.48 8.19 -16.62
C GLN A 864 42.48 9.16 -17.29
N TYR A 865 41.57 8.63 -18.12
CA TYR A 865 40.46 9.41 -18.66
C TYR A 865 39.60 10.00 -17.53
N PHE A 866 39.23 9.18 -16.54
CA PHE A 866 38.47 9.67 -15.38
C PHE A 866 39.28 10.57 -14.46
N VAL A 867 40.60 10.39 -14.35
CA VAL A 867 41.46 11.36 -13.65
C VAL A 867 41.36 12.74 -14.30
N LYS A 868 41.48 12.81 -15.64
CA LYS A 868 41.35 14.08 -16.38
C LYS A 868 39.95 14.67 -16.27
N TRP A 869 38.91 13.83 -16.30
CA TRP A 869 37.53 14.25 -16.08
C TRP A 869 37.37 14.93 -14.73
N ILE A 870 37.86 14.29 -13.67
CA ILE A 870 37.75 14.83 -12.31
C ILE A 870 38.62 16.09 -12.13
N ASP A 871 39.77 16.17 -12.80
CA ASP A 871 40.56 17.40 -12.82
C ASP A 871 39.78 18.57 -13.43
N ASN A 872 39.04 18.32 -14.52
CA ASN A 872 38.14 19.32 -15.09
C ASN A 872 37.00 19.70 -14.13
N LEU A 873 36.38 18.74 -13.42
CA LEU A 873 35.38 19.04 -12.39
C LEU A 873 35.95 19.95 -11.29
N ILE A 874 37.15 19.64 -10.79
CA ILE A 874 37.81 20.44 -9.76
C ILE A 874 38.12 21.85 -10.28
N GLU A 875 38.66 21.96 -11.49
CA GLU A 875 38.96 23.26 -12.11
C GLU A 875 37.70 24.11 -12.26
N LYS A 876 36.66 23.58 -12.93
CA LYS A 876 35.44 24.32 -13.27
C LYS A 876 34.61 24.73 -12.04
N THR A 877 34.65 23.95 -10.96
CA THR A 877 33.95 24.25 -9.72
C THR A 877 34.74 25.14 -8.76
N SER A 878 36.04 25.33 -9.00
CA SER A 878 36.89 26.16 -8.13
C SER A 878 36.55 27.66 -8.22
N PRO A 879 36.76 28.44 -7.16
CA PRO A 879 36.43 29.86 -7.12
C PRO A 879 36.98 30.63 -8.33
N GLY A 880 36.11 31.42 -8.98
CA GLY A 880 36.44 32.19 -10.18
C GLY A 880 36.16 31.49 -11.52
N ASN A 881 35.73 30.23 -11.52
CA ASN A 881 35.31 29.49 -12.72
C ASN A 881 33.79 29.35 -12.83
N ASP A 882 33.31 29.04 -14.03
CA ASP A 882 31.89 29.17 -14.41
C ASP A 882 30.92 28.23 -13.67
N TRP A 883 31.38 27.10 -13.11
CA TRP A 883 30.52 26.16 -12.37
C TRP A 883 30.57 26.37 -10.87
N ASN A 884 31.44 27.26 -10.37
CA ASN A 884 31.51 27.58 -8.95
C ASN A 884 30.19 28.16 -8.41
N LYS A 885 29.43 28.86 -9.27
CA LYS A 885 28.14 29.48 -8.92
C LYS A 885 27.06 28.50 -8.44
N TYR A 886 27.20 27.20 -8.70
CA TYR A 886 26.26 26.16 -8.24
C TYR A 886 26.55 25.68 -6.82
N PHE A 887 27.66 26.12 -6.22
CA PHE A 887 28.04 25.76 -4.85
C PHE A 887 28.09 27.00 -3.97
N THR A 888 27.12 27.11 -3.07
CA THR A 888 27.02 28.18 -2.07
C THR A 888 27.46 27.73 -0.68
N HIS A 889 27.42 26.42 -0.38
CA HIS A 889 27.73 25.87 0.95
C HIS A 889 28.72 24.70 0.94
N ASP A 890 28.59 23.76 0.00
CA ASP A 890 29.20 22.42 0.12
C ASP A 890 30.42 22.18 -0.76
N LEU A 891 30.94 23.22 -1.44
CA LEU A 891 32.06 23.11 -2.39
C LEU A 891 33.24 22.29 -1.83
N ASN A 892 33.65 22.55 -0.59
CA ASN A 892 34.80 21.86 0.03
C ASN A 892 34.53 20.36 0.24
N ILE A 893 33.29 20.00 0.59
CA ILE A 893 32.87 18.61 0.79
C ILE A 893 32.84 17.91 -0.56
N VAL A 894 32.19 18.52 -1.55
CA VAL A 894 32.05 17.99 -2.91
C VAL A 894 33.41 17.82 -3.59
N GLN A 895 34.27 18.85 -3.59
CA GLN A 895 35.64 18.69 -4.11
C GLN A 895 36.49 17.71 -3.29
N GLY A 896 36.18 17.51 -2.01
CA GLY A 896 36.77 16.44 -1.20
C GLY A 896 36.45 15.05 -1.76
N ARG A 897 35.19 14.82 -2.16
CA ARG A 897 34.76 13.59 -2.86
C ARG A 897 35.48 13.44 -4.20
N TYR A 898 35.60 14.51 -4.97
CA TYR A 898 36.31 14.52 -6.27
C TYR A 898 37.77 14.06 -6.09
N LYS A 899 38.50 14.64 -5.14
CA LYS A 899 39.89 14.27 -4.84
C LYS A 899 40.03 12.80 -4.39
N LYS A 900 39.06 12.30 -3.63
CA LYS A 900 39.02 10.88 -3.22
C LYS A 900 38.81 9.96 -4.41
N ALA A 901 37.84 10.25 -5.28
CA ALA A 901 37.60 9.49 -6.51
C ALA A 901 38.82 9.53 -7.45
N LYS A 902 39.44 10.71 -7.63
CA LYS A 902 40.69 10.86 -8.41
C LYS A 902 41.79 9.94 -7.90
N SER A 903 41.97 9.85 -6.58
CA SER A 903 42.99 8.98 -5.96
C SER A 903 42.73 7.50 -6.23
N ILE A 904 41.46 7.08 -6.26
CA ILE A 904 41.07 5.71 -6.61
C ILE A 904 41.45 5.41 -8.07
N TYR A 905 41.10 6.28 -9.02
CA TYR A 905 41.46 6.09 -10.43
C TYR A 905 42.97 6.14 -10.68
N LEU A 906 43.72 7.00 -10.00
CA LEU A 906 45.19 7.02 -10.08
C LEU A 906 45.78 5.68 -9.65
N LYS A 907 45.29 5.10 -8.54
CA LYS A 907 45.71 3.78 -8.08
C LYS A 907 45.34 2.68 -9.08
N ILE A 908 44.12 2.70 -9.62
CA ILE A 908 43.68 1.76 -10.66
C ILE A 908 44.58 1.86 -11.90
N ALA A 909 44.94 3.08 -12.31
CA ALA A 909 45.81 3.32 -13.45
C ALA A 909 47.22 2.74 -13.24
N GLU A 910 47.78 2.88 -12.03
CA GLU A 910 49.06 2.28 -11.65
C GLU A 910 48.99 0.75 -11.64
N GLU A 911 47.96 0.18 -10.99
CA GLU A 911 47.72 -1.26 -10.93
C GLU A 911 47.57 -1.86 -12.34
N ALA A 912 46.82 -1.21 -13.24
CA ALA A 912 46.66 -1.64 -14.62
C ALA A 912 47.97 -1.60 -15.43
N ARG A 913 48.80 -0.57 -15.22
CA ARG A 913 50.14 -0.49 -15.84
C ARG A 913 51.05 -1.63 -15.38
N SER A 914 51.00 -1.97 -14.09
CA SER A 914 51.81 -3.06 -13.53
C SER A 914 51.40 -4.46 -13.99
N GLN A 915 50.17 -4.64 -14.49
CA GLN A 915 49.66 -5.92 -14.99
C GLN A 915 49.95 -6.13 -16.49
N ASN A 916 50.15 -5.05 -17.24
CA ASN A 916 50.43 -5.06 -18.67
C ASN A 916 51.93 -5.05 -19.02
N ASN A 917 52.80 -4.79 -18.03
CA ASN A 917 54.25 -5.00 -18.09
C ASN A 917 54.60 -6.38 -17.53
#